data_AF-A0A2V7RUE0-F1
#
_entry.id   AF-A0A2V7RUE0-F1
#
_cell.length_a   1.000
_cell.length_b   1.000
_cell.length_c   1.000
_cell.angle_alpha   90.00
_cell.angle_beta   90.00
_cell.angle_gamma   90.00
#
_symmetry.space_group_name_H-M   'P 1'
#
loop_
_entity.id
_entity.type
_entity.pdbx_description
1 polymer ?
#
loop_
_entity_poly.entity_id
_entity_poly.type
_entity_poly.pdbx_seq_one_letter_code
_entity_poly.pdbx_strand_id
1 'polypeptide(L)'
;DISPLFALGLALAPAVIAWWTGRSVLARADDPVLPELLFERRRRLAGFTLVGALAVTVLFADDALWALPLLWIALLVSSYPLRRALFGERWSAFAFLRYAIFSAIGQTGVWLLAAFAPALVTSLAVGVAPNNTQAAVRVALGSGAAFAAVILVWQRQYVRVFLALHRAAPLRTVARPELMARLDAILDRAGSALTRPPEIYRYGAPGGYVMNAFAIPSLSHPAVALGDTLLATLTDDEIVAVFAHEVAHHEQFAARLRRARAGGLLLAALTAVLPALFVSTWPSAATPVSWCIPALIAIMLAKRTSRRRDAETASDARAVALTGDAGALVSALTKLHVYSRVPRRWPHAVERAATHPSLARRIQAIRERIVGEDRMELPVAASITAVRSPTTGVVVALDRDRAYWFEGVPAETALALATLREAASSYRAVAYADLTEVSVGVAKGGRSVAIVFVLVRPTLTAAVAVTAAVTIARLVVAARVVLWADPVRQLALLVALSIAIALTVHTVRRVRTDASRGSGQRLTREAWWLVGGLGSIAAVMGASLWPVAAERPAALISHPLAISTAIMLFGLGAAFLTVSQRWWRAVGFLTSFAALGGGVFLSGDGWLIHRLPSLAWSAARVTPAGMVRIAGGGLSLAASPNGSAFAVTQYHAPRRGEAGSARYLIGRLADSAARPRTSDAMKLVFLDDETVLALEAHGADSLELRAERIAADALGNVPILWRQRFPLIEEPQLMIDRAHGSWIVVGHGDGDWSIVVVTDTVGGKHPKTYRRLGSSSQHVGEPMAQPLAAFSDGGAVWSTFAHLRGARNAGSSLMPMLMAMTASARWELRGTDAAGDRFLAELEGFPSCASEIDGRGTLCVEHSPNVSRVWRAMSATTLARVADLPPSLDLVHAEGIDRVAAAERFGSRIVVLDAAARNAFRLTLPNEGAARTGTRWIADVVARGRYVLVLSAGRDGATINRYEMR
;
A
#
# COMPACT_ATOMS: atom_id res chain seq x y z
N ASP A 1 22.03 -2.13 -32.26
CA ASP A 1 21.26 -1.99 -31.01
C ASP A 1 22.12 -1.82 -29.78
N ILE A 2 21.87 -0.78 -28.98
CA ILE A 2 22.50 -0.57 -27.65
C ILE A 2 21.60 -1.13 -26.53
N SER A 3 20.36 -1.52 -26.86
CA SER A 3 19.37 -2.14 -25.95
C SER A 3 19.95 -3.20 -24.99
N PRO A 4 20.69 -4.23 -25.46
CA PRO A 4 21.18 -5.28 -24.57
C PRO A 4 22.23 -4.77 -23.56
N LEU A 5 22.98 -3.71 -23.90
CA LEU A 5 23.94 -3.10 -22.98
C LEU A 5 23.24 -2.33 -21.83
N PHE A 6 22.09 -1.71 -22.10
CA PHE A 6 21.28 -1.07 -21.07
C PHE A 6 20.56 -2.09 -20.17
N ALA A 7 20.02 -3.15 -20.76
CA ALA A 7 19.46 -4.28 -20.01
C ALA A 7 20.52 -4.92 -19.09
N LEU A 8 21.75 -5.08 -19.58
CA LEU A 8 22.90 -5.56 -18.80
C LEU A 8 23.20 -4.63 -17.63
N GLY A 9 23.26 -3.32 -17.88
CA GLY A 9 23.50 -2.32 -16.83
C GLY A 9 22.44 -2.36 -15.72
N LEU A 10 21.17 -2.45 -16.08
CA LEU A 10 20.06 -2.57 -15.13
C LEU A 10 20.09 -3.89 -14.36
N ALA A 11 20.44 -5.00 -15.03
CA ALA A 11 20.58 -6.30 -14.39
C ALA A 11 21.70 -6.30 -13.34
N LEU A 12 22.83 -5.65 -13.61
CA LEU A 12 23.99 -5.61 -12.71
C LEU A 12 23.90 -4.55 -11.61
N ALA A 13 23.08 -3.51 -11.76
CA ALA A 13 23.02 -2.39 -10.81
C ALA A 13 22.72 -2.81 -9.36
N PRO A 14 21.71 -3.68 -9.07
CA PRO A 14 21.46 -4.15 -7.71
C PRO A 14 22.65 -4.91 -7.11
N ALA A 15 23.38 -5.68 -7.92
CA ALA A 15 24.55 -6.42 -7.47
C ALA A 15 25.72 -5.50 -7.09
N VAL A 16 25.94 -4.43 -7.86
CA VAL A 16 26.96 -3.41 -7.54
C VAL A 16 26.61 -2.70 -6.23
N ILE A 17 25.35 -2.32 -6.05
CA ILE A 17 24.85 -1.71 -4.80
C ILE A 17 25.01 -2.69 -3.64
N ALA A 18 24.66 -3.97 -3.81
CA ALA A 18 24.82 -5.01 -2.81
C ALA A 18 26.29 -5.15 -2.40
N TRP A 19 27.21 -5.23 -3.35
CA TRP A 19 28.64 -5.34 -3.08
C TRP A 19 29.15 -4.13 -2.27
N TRP A 20 28.84 -2.92 -2.71
CA TRP A 20 29.35 -1.70 -2.09
C TRP A 20 28.80 -1.49 -0.68
N THR A 21 27.49 -1.63 -0.50
CA THR A 21 26.84 -1.54 0.81
C THR A 21 27.19 -2.71 1.73
N GLY A 22 27.57 -3.87 1.17
CA GLY A 22 28.03 -5.00 1.97
C GLY A 22 29.37 -4.72 2.64
N ARG A 23 30.31 -4.10 1.92
CA ARG A 23 31.60 -3.69 2.49
C ARG A 23 31.45 -2.67 3.62
N SER A 24 30.55 -1.70 3.47
CA SER A 24 30.33 -0.69 4.51
C SER A 24 29.70 -1.27 5.78
N VAL A 25 28.81 -2.26 5.65
CA VAL A 25 28.25 -2.97 6.81
C VAL A 25 29.30 -3.86 7.46
N LEU A 26 30.15 -4.53 6.67
CA LEU A 26 31.20 -5.38 7.21
C LEU A 26 32.23 -4.61 8.04
N ALA A 27 32.50 -3.35 7.68
CA ALA A 27 33.33 -2.45 8.50
C ALA A 27 32.71 -2.12 9.88
N ARG A 28 31.44 -2.45 10.09
CA ARG A 28 30.69 -2.29 11.34
C ARG A 28 30.17 -3.63 11.87
N ALA A 29 30.88 -4.72 11.59
CA ALA A 29 30.43 -6.07 11.99
C ALA A 29 30.34 -6.25 13.51
N ASP A 30 31.15 -5.52 14.28
CA ASP A 30 31.16 -5.58 15.75
C ASP A 30 30.18 -4.58 16.39
N ASP A 31 29.44 -3.82 15.58
CA ASP A 31 28.47 -2.84 16.07
C ASP A 31 27.24 -3.55 16.67
N PRO A 32 26.81 -3.21 17.91
CA PRO A 32 25.63 -3.80 18.52
C PRO A 32 24.34 -3.58 17.71
N VAL A 33 24.27 -2.55 16.84
CA VAL A 33 23.11 -2.32 15.95
C VAL A 33 23.22 -3.00 14.59
N LEU A 34 24.15 -3.95 14.42
CA LEU A 34 24.35 -4.70 13.18
C LEU A 34 23.04 -5.35 12.65
N PRO A 35 22.19 -6.01 13.46
CA PRO A 35 20.94 -6.60 12.97
C PRO A 35 20.00 -5.57 12.34
N GLU A 36 19.87 -4.38 12.93
CA GLU A 36 19.06 -3.26 12.43
C GLU A 36 19.64 -2.70 11.12
N LEU A 37 20.96 -2.55 11.05
CA LEU A 37 21.65 -2.12 9.82
C LEU A 37 21.47 -3.13 8.68
N LEU A 38 21.58 -4.42 8.98
CA LEU A 38 21.37 -5.50 8.00
C LEU A 38 19.92 -5.55 7.53
N PHE A 39 18.97 -5.40 8.44
CA PHE A 39 17.54 -5.37 8.13
C PHE A 39 17.20 -4.20 7.20
N GLU A 40 17.67 -3.00 7.52
CA GLU A 40 17.45 -1.80 6.70
C GLU A 40 18.11 -1.90 5.33
N ARG A 41 19.34 -2.45 5.28
CA ARG A 41 20.04 -2.72 4.02
C ARG A 41 19.26 -3.70 3.16
N ARG A 42 18.78 -4.82 3.71
CA ARG A 42 17.98 -5.81 2.97
C ARG A 42 16.72 -5.17 2.39
N ARG A 43 16.04 -4.32 3.16
CA ARG A 43 14.83 -3.59 2.73
C ARG A 43 15.10 -2.70 1.52
N ARG A 44 16.13 -1.85 1.59
CA ARG A 44 16.52 -0.96 0.48
C ARG A 44 16.96 -1.74 -0.74
N LEU A 45 17.76 -2.77 -0.54
CA LEU A 45 18.25 -3.63 -1.63
C LEU A 45 17.11 -4.36 -2.32
N ALA A 46 16.13 -4.88 -1.58
CA ALA A 46 14.92 -5.47 -2.16
C ALA A 46 14.13 -4.46 -3.02
N GLY A 47 14.02 -3.21 -2.56
CA GLY A 47 13.41 -2.13 -3.35
C GLY A 47 14.16 -1.86 -4.65
N PHE A 48 15.49 -1.74 -4.62
CA PHE A 48 16.30 -1.55 -5.84
C PHE A 48 16.20 -2.73 -6.80
N THR A 49 16.25 -3.96 -6.29
CA THR A 49 16.08 -5.18 -7.07
C THR A 49 14.71 -5.23 -7.75
N LEU A 50 13.64 -4.89 -7.03
CA LEU A 50 12.28 -4.86 -7.58
C LEU A 50 12.15 -3.81 -8.71
N VAL A 51 12.65 -2.59 -8.48
CA VAL A 51 12.63 -1.53 -9.50
C VAL A 51 13.47 -1.92 -10.71
N GLY A 52 14.64 -2.52 -10.51
CA GLY A 52 15.50 -3.01 -11.59
C GLY A 52 14.83 -4.11 -12.40
N ALA A 53 14.23 -5.10 -11.74
CA ALA A 53 13.49 -6.18 -12.40
C ALA A 53 12.29 -5.64 -13.20
N LEU A 54 11.50 -4.73 -12.62
CA LEU A 54 10.38 -4.10 -13.32
C LEU A 54 10.86 -3.28 -14.53
N ALA A 55 11.96 -2.54 -14.40
CA ALA A 55 12.54 -1.78 -15.51
C ALA A 55 13.00 -2.70 -16.65
N VAL A 56 13.64 -3.84 -16.34
CA VAL A 56 14.01 -4.83 -17.35
C VAL A 56 12.77 -5.39 -18.05
N THR A 57 11.76 -5.85 -17.29
CA THR A 57 10.55 -6.45 -17.88
C THR A 57 9.74 -5.48 -18.74
N VAL A 58 9.64 -4.21 -18.33
CA VAL A 58 8.79 -3.22 -19.03
C VAL A 58 9.55 -2.54 -20.18
N LEU A 59 10.84 -2.27 -20.03
CA LEU A 59 11.60 -1.47 -21.00
C LEU A 59 12.41 -2.32 -21.99
N PHE A 60 12.71 -3.56 -21.62
CA PHE A 60 13.59 -4.47 -22.35
C PHE A 60 12.99 -5.88 -22.34
N ALA A 61 11.71 -5.97 -22.73
CA ALA A 61 10.95 -7.22 -22.68
C ALA A 61 11.64 -8.37 -23.44
N ASP A 62 12.26 -8.07 -24.59
CA ASP A 62 12.99 -9.04 -25.41
C ASP A 62 14.27 -9.56 -24.71
N ASP A 63 14.88 -8.74 -23.86
CA ASP A 63 16.09 -9.07 -23.10
C ASP A 63 15.77 -9.67 -21.71
N ALA A 64 14.51 -9.61 -21.27
CA ALA A 64 14.11 -10.01 -19.92
C ALA A 64 14.42 -11.48 -19.60
N LEU A 65 14.39 -12.36 -20.61
CA LEU A 65 14.69 -13.79 -20.51
C LEU A 65 16.08 -14.07 -19.94
N TRP A 66 17.09 -13.28 -20.31
CA TRP A 66 18.46 -13.45 -19.84
C TRP A 66 18.81 -12.44 -18.73
N ALA A 67 18.25 -11.24 -18.77
CA ALA A 67 18.59 -10.16 -17.85
C ALA A 67 18.04 -10.41 -16.43
N LEU A 68 16.85 -11.01 -16.27
CA LEU A 68 16.27 -11.32 -14.95
C LEU A 68 17.04 -12.43 -14.21
N PRO A 69 17.36 -13.58 -14.83
CA PRO A 69 18.26 -14.56 -14.21
C PRO A 69 19.63 -13.97 -13.88
N LEU A 70 20.21 -13.17 -14.78
CA LEU A 70 21.49 -12.51 -14.54
C LEU A 70 21.44 -11.59 -13.33
N LEU A 71 20.40 -10.76 -13.21
CA LEU A 71 20.18 -9.87 -12.07
C LEU A 71 20.17 -10.65 -10.75
N TRP A 72 19.42 -11.74 -10.71
CA TRP A 72 19.29 -12.57 -9.51
C TRP A 72 20.60 -13.30 -9.16
N ILE A 73 21.27 -13.90 -10.14
CA ILE A 73 22.56 -14.57 -9.95
C ILE A 73 23.63 -13.58 -9.51
N ALA A 74 23.73 -12.41 -10.17
CA ALA A 74 24.67 -11.36 -9.80
C ALA A 74 24.42 -10.85 -8.37
N LEU A 75 23.16 -10.74 -7.95
CA LEU A 75 22.80 -10.37 -6.59
C LEU A 75 23.26 -11.42 -5.55
N LEU A 76 23.10 -12.71 -5.85
CA LEU A 76 23.58 -13.80 -4.99
C LEU A 76 25.11 -13.79 -4.87
N VAL A 77 25.81 -13.69 -6.00
CA VAL A 77 27.28 -13.66 -6.04
C VAL A 77 27.83 -12.45 -5.28
N SER A 78 27.27 -11.26 -5.51
CA SER A 78 27.70 -10.03 -4.82
C SER A 78 27.38 -10.01 -3.32
N SER A 79 26.34 -10.72 -2.89
CA SER A 79 25.95 -10.82 -1.47
C SER A 79 26.77 -11.88 -0.71
N TYR A 80 27.43 -12.79 -1.42
CA TYR A 80 28.12 -13.93 -0.81
C TYR A 80 29.26 -13.53 0.15
N PRO A 81 30.19 -12.60 -0.16
CA PRO A 81 31.30 -12.30 0.75
C PRO A 81 30.86 -11.75 2.09
N LEU A 82 29.84 -10.88 2.09
CA LEU A 82 29.23 -10.39 3.33
C LEU A 82 28.64 -11.55 4.14
N ARG A 83 27.87 -12.43 3.48
CA ARG A 83 27.26 -13.60 4.13
C ARG A 83 28.33 -14.53 4.71
N ARG A 84 29.37 -14.82 3.94
CA ARG A 84 30.50 -15.66 4.36
C ARG A 84 31.19 -15.10 5.59
N ALA A 85 31.46 -13.79 5.63
CA ALA A 85 32.13 -13.15 6.75
C ALA A 85 31.24 -13.09 8.01
N LEU A 86 29.95 -12.79 7.86
CA LEU A 86 29.03 -12.66 9.00
C LEU A 86 28.66 -14.00 9.66
N PHE A 87 28.58 -15.07 8.88
CA PHE A 87 28.12 -16.39 9.33
C PHE A 87 29.23 -17.44 9.40
N GLY A 88 30.48 -17.06 9.12
CA GLY A 88 31.63 -17.96 9.19
C GLY A 88 31.56 -19.14 8.22
N GLU A 89 30.95 -18.95 7.05
CA GLU A 89 30.74 -20.05 6.10
C GLU A 89 32.05 -20.53 5.46
N ARG A 90 32.18 -21.86 5.34
CA ARG A 90 33.39 -22.54 4.87
C ARG A 90 33.28 -23.09 3.45
N TRP A 91 32.06 -23.21 2.92
CA TRP A 91 31.85 -23.64 1.52
C TRP A 91 32.35 -22.59 0.50
N SER A 92 32.55 -22.99 -0.75
CA SER A 92 32.98 -22.09 -1.82
C SER A 92 31.81 -21.24 -2.35
N ALA A 93 32.11 -20.12 -3.02
CA ALA A 93 31.09 -19.29 -3.67
C ALA A 93 30.24 -20.08 -4.68
N PHE A 94 30.87 -21.02 -5.40
CA PHE A 94 30.19 -21.91 -6.33
C PHE A 94 29.26 -22.89 -5.61
N ALA A 95 29.71 -23.49 -4.51
CA ALA A 95 28.88 -24.39 -3.72
C ALA A 95 27.65 -23.67 -3.12
N PHE A 96 27.84 -22.44 -2.63
CA PHE A 96 26.77 -21.57 -2.18
C PHE A 96 25.80 -21.23 -3.32
N LEU A 97 26.30 -20.77 -4.47
CA LEU A 97 25.46 -20.38 -5.61
C LEU A 97 24.63 -21.57 -6.09
N ARG A 98 25.25 -22.75 -6.21
CA ARG A 98 24.55 -24.00 -6.55
C ARG A 98 23.44 -24.29 -5.55
N TYR A 99 23.76 -24.27 -4.24
CA TYR A 99 22.76 -24.52 -3.19
C TYR A 99 21.62 -23.50 -3.23
N ALA A 100 21.93 -22.20 -3.36
CA ALA A 100 20.95 -21.13 -3.40
C ALA A 100 20.01 -21.23 -4.62
N ILE A 101 20.55 -21.56 -5.81
CA ILE A 101 19.76 -21.78 -7.03
C ILE A 101 18.80 -22.96 -6.83
N PHE A 102 19.32 -24.13 -6.43
CA PHE A 102 18.47 -25.31 -6.24
C PHE A 102 17.44 -25.12 -5.12
N SER A 103 17.82 -24.48 -4.01
CA SER A 103 16.91 -24.13 -2.93
C SER A 103 15.78 -23.22 -3.41
N ALA A 104 16.09 -22.17 -4.18
CA ALA A 104 15.09 -21.28 -4.74
C ALA A 104 14.16 -21.99 -5.74
N ILE A 105 14.70 -22.88 -6.58
CA ILE A 105 13.93 -23.72 -7.49
C ILE A 105 12.99 -24.65 -6.70
N GLY A 106 13.47 -25.29 -5.64
CA GLY A 106 12.65 -26.15 -4.79
C GLY A 106 11.53 -25.40 -4.09
N GLN A 107 11.79 -24.16 -3.64
CA GLN A 107 10.81 -23.38 -2.89
C GLN A 107 9.79 -22.68 -3.79
N THR A 108 10.24 -22.07 -4.90
CA THR A 108 9.44 -21.16 -5.73
C THR A 108 9.32 -21.58 -7.20
N GLY A 109 10.08 -22.58 -7.64
CA GLY A 109 10.23 -22.95 -9.06
C GLY A 109 8.91 -23.29 -9.74
N VAL A 110 8.00 -24.02 -9.09
CA VAL A 110 6.68 -24.34 -9.67
C VAL A 110 5.82 -23.09 -9.89
N TRP A 111 5.94 -22.08 -9.01
CA TRP A 111 5.20 -20.83 -9.13
C TRP A 111 5.81 -19.92 -10.19
N LEU A 112 7.14 -19.88 -10.27
CA LEU A 112 7.85 -19.19 -11.34
C LEU A 112 7.52 -19.82 -12.70
N LEU A 113 7.56 -21.14 -12.80
CA LEU A 113 7.18 -21.87 -14.00
C LEU A 113 5.75 -21.52 -14.42
N ALA A 114 4.80 -21.56 -13.50
CA ALA A 114 3.42 -21.21 -13.80
C ALA A 114 3.23 -19.74 -14.20
N ALA A 115 3.99 -18.82 -13.60
CA ALA A 115 3.94 -17.39 -13.91
C ALA A 115 4.52 -17.08 -15.29
N PHE A 116 5.65 -17.69 -15.66
CA PHE A 116 6.38 -17.43 -16.91
C PHE A 116 5.98 -18.35 -18.06
N ALA A 117 5.35 -19.50 -17.81
CA ALA A 117 4.95 -20.44 -18.85
C ALA A 117 4.08 -19.80 -19.95
N PRO A 118 3.11 -18.91 -19.67
CA PRO A 118 2.36 -18.25 -20.74
C PRO A 118 3.25 -17.44 -21.70
N ALA A 119 4.26 -16.74 -21.16
CA ALA A 119 5.20 -15.97 -21.96
C ALA A 119 6.10 -16.88 -22.82
N LEU A 120 6.60 -17.98 -22.23
CA LEU A 120 7.41 -18.96 -22.94
C LEU A 120 6.63 -19.66 -24.07
N VAL A 121 5.39 -20.06 -23.79
CA VAL A 121 4.50 -20.72 -24.76
C VAL A 121 4.16 -19.77 -25.91
N THR A 122 3.79 -18.52 -25.62
CA THR A 122 3.48 -17.53 -26.68
C THR A 122 4.71 -17.18 -27.52
N SER A 123 5.88 -16.96 -26.90
CA SER A 123 7.14 -16.72 -27.63
C SER A 123 7.51 -17.90 -28.54
N LEU A 124 7.36 -19.14 -28.07
CA LEU A 124 7.62 -20.34 -28.88
C LEU A 124 6.64 -20.45 -30.04
N ALA A 125 5.34 -20.27 -29.78
CA ALA A 125 4.29 -20.37 -30.79
C ALA A 125 4.45 -19.36 -31.93
N VAL A 126 4.70 -18.09 -31.59
CA VAL A 126 4.93 -17.01 -32.55
C VAL A 126 6.25 -17.21 -33.29
N GLY A 127 7.32 -17.68 -32.61
CA GLY A 127 8.62 -17.91 -33.23
C GLY A 127 8.62 -19.06 -34.25
N VAL A 128 7.90 -20.15 -33.98
CA VAL A 128 7.82 -21.32 -34.87
C VAL A 128 6.91 -21.08 -36.08
N ALA A 129 5.83 -20.30 -35.90
CA ALA A 129 4.83 -20.06 -36.95
C ALA A 129 4.47 -18.57 -37.08
N PRO A 130 5.42 -17.69 -37.45
CA PRO A 130 5.24 -16.24 -37.40
C PRO A 130 4.11 -15.71 -38.30
N ASN A 131 3.82 -16.39 -39.40
CA ASN A 131 2.82 -15.98 -40.39
C ASN A 131 1.63 -16.94 -40.49
N ASN A 132 1.47 -17.87 -39.54
CA ASN A 132 0.38 -18.85 -39.56
C ASN A 132 -0.25 -19.01 -38.18
N THR A 133 -1.30 -18.23 -37.94
CA THR A 133 -2.01 -18.19 -36.65
C THR A 133 -2.56 -19.56 -36.25
N GLN A 134 -3.07 -20.37 -37.19
CA GLN A 134 -3.58 -21.71 -36.87
C GLN A 134 -2.47 -22.68 -36.46
N ALA A 135 -1.31 -22.62 -37.11
CA ALA A 135 -0.14 -23.38 -36.70
C ALA A 135 0.40 -22.90 -35.33
N ALA A 136 0.48 -21.59 -35.11
CA ALA A 136 0.90 -21.00 -33.84
C ALA A 136 -0.04 -21.40 -32.68
N VAL A 137 -1.36 -21.40 -32.90
CA VAL A 137 -2.35 -21.86 -31.90
C VAL A 137 -2.15 -23.34 -31.56
N ARG A 138 -1.89 -24.22 -32.54
CA ARG A 138 -1.62 -25.64 -32.28
C ARG A 138 -0.33 -25.84 -31.47
N VAL A 139 0.73 -25.10 -31.81
CA VAL A 139 1.99 -25.10 -31.04
C VAL A 139 1.76 -24.59 -29.61
N ALA A 140 0.97 -23.53 -29.45
CA ALA A 140 0.63 -22.96 -28.14
C ALA A 140 -0.15 -23.96 -27.27
N LEU A 141 -1.15 -24.65 -27.83
CA LEU A 141 -1.92 -25.68 -27.12
C LEU A 141 -1.04 -26.88 -26.72
N GLY A 142 -0.21 -27.38 -27.65
CA GLY A 142 0.66 -28.52 -27.39
C GLY A 142 1.72 -28.24 -26.32
N SER A 143 2.44 -27.11 -26.46
CA SER A 143 3.44 -26.71 -25.46
C SER A 143 2.80 -26.27 -24.15
N GLY A 144 1.68 -25.57 -24.17
CA GLY A 144 0.90 -25.21 -22.99
C GLY A 144 0.44 -26.44 -22.19
N ALA A 145 -0.06 -27.47 -22.86
CA ALA A 145 -0.42 -28.74 -22.23
C ALA A 145 0.79 -29.45 -21.61
N ALA A 146 1.96 -29.42 -22.26
CA ALA A 146 3.20 -29.96 -21.71
C ALA A 146 3.63 -29.22 -20.43
N PHE A 147 3.63 -27.88 -20.42
CA PHE A 147 3.92 -27.09 -19.22
C PHE A 147 2.91 -27.35 -18.10
N ALA A 148 1.62 -27.44 -18.42
CA ALA A 148 0.59 -27.79 -17.46
C ALA A 148 0.83 -29.17 -16.83
N ALA A 149 1.21 -30.18 -17.62
CA ALA A 149 1.58 -31.50 -17.12
C ALA A 149 2.77 -31.44 -16.16
N VAL A 150 3.83 -30.70 -16.51
CA VAL A 150 5.01 -30.49 -15.63
C VAL A 150 4.60 -29.82 -14.32
N ILE A 151 3.78 -28.77 -14.36
CA ILE A 151 3.29 -28.07 -13.16
C ILE A 151 2.50 -29.03 -12.27
N LEU A 152 1.61 -29.85 -12.83
CA LEU A 152 0.80 -30.81 -12.06
C LEU A 152 1.64 -31.92 -11.45
N VAL A 153 2.60 -32.47 -12.19
CA VAL A 153 3.55 -33.48 -11.68
C VAL A 153 4.40 -32.89 -10.57
N TRP A 154 4.94 -31.69 -10.75
CA TRP A 154 5.71 -31.00 -9.72
C TRP A 154 4.88 -30.74 -8.47
N GLN A 155 3.66 -30.20 -8.59
CA GLN A 155 2.78 -29.96 -7.45
C GLN A 155 2.50 -31.25 -6.66
N ARG A 156 2.31 -32.38 -7.34
CA ARG A 156 2.14 -33.69 -6.69
C ARG A 156 3.41 -34.16 -5.98
N GLN A 157 4.57 -33.90 -6.55
CA GLN A 157 5.87 -34.31 -6.02
C GLN A 157 6.56 -33.20 -5.20
N TYR A 158 5.85 -32.13 -4.82
CA TYR A 158 6.45 -30.90 -4.28
C TYR A 158 7.37 -31.17 -3.09
N VAL A 159 6.93 -31.98 -2.13
CA VAL A 159 7.73 -32.31 -0.93
C VAL A 159 9.02 -33.03 -1.31
N ARG A 160 8.96 -34.02 -2.20
CA ARG A 160 10.15 -34.77 -2.64
C ARG A 160 11.13 -33.88 -3.40
N VAL A 161 10.62 -33.06 -4.31
CA VAL A 161 11.44 -32.09 -5.06
C VAL A 161 12.07 -31.07 -4.12
N PHE A 162 11.30 -30.52 -3.18
CA PHE A 162 11.80 -29.60 -2.17
C PHE A 162 12.93 -30.23 -1.36
N LEU A 163 12.70 -31.41 -0.79
CA LEU A 163 13.67 -32.13 0.04
C LEU A 163 14.94 -32.47 -0.75
N ALA A 164 14.81 -33.01 -1.96
CA ALA A 164 15.95 -33.36 -2.82
C ALA A 164 16.80 -32.13 -3.17
N LEU A 165 16.17 -31.02 -3.57
CA LEU A 165 16.86 -29.79 -3.94
C LEU A 165 17.50 -29.06 -2.74
N HIS A 166 17.02 -29.31 -1.53
CA HIS A 166 17.61 -28.82 -0.28
C HIS A 166 18.65 -29.78 0.33
N ARG A 167 18.96 -30.89 -0.36
CA ARG A 167 19.82 -31.99 0.12
C ARG A 167 19.38 -32.52 1.48
N ALA A 168 18.07 -32.67 1.65
CA ALA A 168 17.53 -33.17 2.89
C ALA A 168 17.80 -34.67 3.04
N ALA A 169 18.03 -35.10 4.29
CA ALA A 169 18.16 -36.50 4.67
C ALA A 169 17.24 -36.78 5.86
N PRO A 170 16.68 -38.00 6.00
CA PRO A 170 15.87 -38.35 7.16
C PRO A 170 16.64 -38.09 8.45
N LEU A 171 16.04 -37.38 9.40
CA LEU A 171 16.74 -37.03 10.64
C LEU A 171 17.06 -38.27 11.48
N ARG A 172 16.18 -39.28 11.42
CA ARG A 172 16.29 -40.53 12.18
C ARG A 172 17.56 -41.34 11.89
N THR A 173 18.22 -41.11 10.75
CA THR A 173 19.49 -41.80 10.41
C THR A 173 20.72 -41.15 11.01
N VAL A 174 20.61 -39.93 11.57
CA VAL A 174 21.76 -39.15 12.07
C VAL A 174 21.54 -38.61 13.49
N ALA A 175 20.30 -38.39 13.90
CA ALA A 175 20.00 -37.89 15.24
C ALA A 175 20.13 -38.98 16.31
N ARG A 176 20.45 -38.53 17.53
CA ARG A 176 20.50 -39.40 18.71
C ARG A 176 19.11 -40.01 19.01
N PRO A 177 19.04 -41.28 19.45
CA PRO A 177 17.78 -41.94 19.77
C PRO A 177 16.93 -41.18 20.80
N GLU A 178 17.56 -40.54 21.80
CA GLU A 178 16.84 -39.81 22.85
C GLU A 178 16.13 -38.58 22.29
N LEU A 179 16.79 -37.82 21.40
CA LEU A 179 16.18 -36.68 20.73
C LEU A 179 15.03 -37.15 19.83
N MET A 180 15.23 -38.23 19.06
CA MET A 180 14.16 -38.78 18.21
C MET A 180 12.95 -39.23 19.04
N ALA A 181 13.14 -39.89 20.17
CA ALA A 181 12.05 -40.29 21.06
C ALA A 181 11.25 -39.08 21.57
N ARG A 182 11.92 -37.97 21.90
CA ARG A 182 11.26 -36.72 22.31
C ARG A 182 10.47 -36.06 21.19
N LEU A 183 10.97 -36.11 19.95
CA LEU A 183 10.25 -35.60 18.78
C LEU A 183 9.04 -36.48 18.43
N ASP A 184 9.19 -37.80 18.50
CA ASP A 184 8.09 -38.76 18.31
C ASP A 184 6.99 -38.53 19.37
N ALA A 185 7.34 -38.29 20.63
CA ALA A 185 6.39 -37.95 21.68
C ALA A 185 5.60 -36.65 21.43
N ILE A 186 6.16 -35.69 20.68
CA ILE A 186 5.40 -34.50 20.24
C ILE A 186 4.38 -34.87 19.17
N LEU A 187 4.73 -35.74 18.23
CA LEU A 187 3.82 -36.24 17.21
C LEU A 187 2.67 -37.04 17.83
N ASP A 188 2.98 -37.88 18.82
CA ASP A 188 1.98 -38.66 19.56
C ASP A 188 1.00 -37.74 20.31
N ARG A 189 1.50 -36.69 20.97
CA ARG A 189 0.66 -35.68 21.64
C ARG A 189 -0.18 -34.86 20.66
N ALA A 190 0.34 -34.57 19.48
CA ALA A 190 -0.43 -33.90 18.43
C ALA A 190 -1.55 -34.81 17.88
N GLY A 191 -1.27 -36.12 17.80
CA GLY A 191 -2.27 -37.18 17.61
C GLY A 191 -3.26 -36.91 16.48
N SER A 192 -4.56 -36.97 16.80
CA SER A 192 -5.66 -36.82 15.84
C SER A 192 -5.82 -35.43 15.23
N ALA A 193 -5.14 -34.41 15.75
CA ALA A 193 -5.14 -33.07 15.16
C ALA A 193 -4.37 -33.03 13.82
N LEU A 194 -3.48 -34.01 13.60
CA LEU A 194 -2.73 -34.16 12.36
C LEU A 194 -3.51 -35.04 11.37
N THR A 195 -3.60 -34.60 10.11
CA THR A 195 -4.16 -35.45 9.04
C THR A 195 -3.28 -36.69 8.81
N ARG A 196 -1.97 -36.51 8.89
CA ARG A 196 -0.93 -37.55 8.88
C ARG A 196 0.28 -37.03 9.66
N PRO A 197 1.02 -37.90 10.37
CA PRO A 197 2.24 -37.49 11.05
C PRO A 197 3.30 -37.05 10.02
N PRO A 198 3.93 -35.87 10.20
CA PRO A 198 4.99 -35.42 9.30
C PRO A 198 6.29 -36.21 9.52
N GLU A 199 6.95 -36.53 8.41
CA GLU A 199 8.31 -37.09 8.44
C GLU A 199 9.34 -36.01 8.79
N ILE A 200 10.39 -36.39 9.54
CA ILE A 200 11.38 -35.44 10.06
C ILE A 200 12.68 -35.54 9.26
N TYR A 201 13.11 -34.42 8.69
CA TYR A 201 14.30 -34.30 7.86
C TYR A 201 15.28 -33.29 8.44
N ARG A 202 16.58 -33.54 8.25
CA ARG A 202 17.60 -32.49 8.31
C ARG A 202 17.85 -31.94 6.91
N TYR A 203 18.23 -30.67 6.79
CA TYR A 203 18.63 -30.10 5.51
C TYR A 203 19.73 -29.04 5.66
N GLY A 204 20.52 -28.89 4.61
CA GLY A 204 21.69 -28.01 4.61
C GLY A 204 22.79 -28.55 3.72
N ALA A 205 23.96 -27.92 3.75
CA ALA A 205 25.15 -28.50 3.17
C ALA A 205 26.35 -28.27 4.08
N PRO A 206 27.36 -29.17 4.03
CA PRO A 206 28.58 -29.00 4.81
C PRO A 206 29.23 -27.64 4.58
N GLY A 207 29.62 -26.97 5.67
CA GLY A 207 30.24 -25.65 5.64
C GLY A 207 29.29 -24.49 5.31
N GLY A 208 28.00 -24.76 5.12
CA GLY A 208 26.97 -23.74 4.95
C GLY A 208 26.23 -23.40 6.25
N TYR A 209 25.64 -22.21 6.27
CA TYR A 209 24.88 -21.70 7.41
C TYR A 209 23.37 -21.72 7.13
N VAL A 210 22.65 -22.63 7.80
CA VAL A 210 21.20 -22.84 7.66
C VAL A 210 20.55 -22.91 9.04
N MET A 211 20.27 -21.73 9.60
CA MET A 211 19.58 -21.55 10.88
C MET A 211 18.09 -21.32 10.64
N ASN A 212 17.35 -22.38 10.32
CA ASN A 212 15.91 -22.30 10.08
C ASN A 212 15.22 -23.67 10.21
N ALA A 213 13.89 -23.65 10.31
CA ALA A 213 13.03 -24.82 10.24
C ALA A 213 11.86 -24.56 9.28
N PHE A 214 11.28 -25.62 8.72
CA PHE A 214 10.11 -25.52 7.83
C PHE A 214 9.13 -26.67 8.05
N ALA A 215 7.86 -26.32 8.30
CA ALA A 215 6.71 -27.17 8.05
C ALA A 215 6.39 -27.19 6.55
N ILE A 216 6.51 -28.36 5.92
CA ILE A 216 6.25 -28.56 4.48
C ILE A 216 4.89 -29.24 4.33
N PRO A 217 3.81 -28.49 4.06
CA PRO A 217 2.45 -29.05 4.03
C PRO A 217 2.25 -30.00 2.84
N SER A 218 1.62 -31.14 3.11
CA SER A 218 1.19 -32.08 2.08
C SER A 218 -0.02 -32.89 2.56
N LEU A 219 -0.92 -33.25 1.64
CA LEU A 219 -2.05 -34.12 1.96
C LEU A 219 -1.62 -35.59 2.09
N SER A 220 -0.46 -35.96 1.54
CA SER A 220 -0.03 -37.36 1.42
C SER A 220 1.26 -37.64 2.17
N HIS A 221 2.24 -36.74 2.07
CA HIS A 221 3.58 -36.87 2.65
C HIS A 221 4.00 -35.57 3.34
N PRO A 222 3.36 -35.18 4.46
CA PRO A 222 3.77 -33.99 5.21
C PRO A 222 5.18 -34.18 5.77
N ALA A 223 5.95 -33.11 5.87
CA ALA A 223 7.31 -33.17 6.40
C ALA A 223 7.64 -31.95 7.27
N VAL A 224 8.58 -32.11 8.19
CA VAL A 224 9.25 -31.03 8.92
C VAL A 224 10.74 -31.12 8.62
N ALA A 225 11.31 -30.03 8.10
CA ALA A 225 12.73 -29.95 7.77
C ALA A 225 13.45 -29.02 8.75
N LEU A 226 14.48 -29.53 9.43
CA LEU A 226 15.30 -28.82 10.40
C LEU A 226 16.69 -28.52 9.82
N GLY A 227 17.14 -27.28 9.90
CA GLY A 227 18.42 -26.86 9.34
C GLY A 227 19.62 -27.44 10.12
N ASP A 228 20.69 -27.79 9.42
CA ASP A 228 21.91 -28.35 10.03
C ASP A 228 22.51 -27.43 11.11
N THR A 229 22.49 -26.10 10.91
CA THR A 229 23.01 -25.15 11.91
C THR A 229 22.09 -25.05 13.12
N LEU A 230 20.78 -25.18 12.92
CA LEU A 230 19.81 -25.21 14.01
C LEU A 230 20.06 -26.41 14.92
N LEU A 231 20.18 -27.60 14.33
CA LEU A 231 20.46 -28.84 15.05
C LEU A 231 21.80 -28.83 15.78
N ALA A 232 22.81 -28.13 15.23
CA ALA A 232 24.13 -28.03 15.84
C ALA A 232 24.23 -26.98 16.96
N THR A 233 23.30 -26.03 17.03
CA THR A 233 23.41 -24.85 17.93
C THR A 233 22.39 -24.85 19.05
N LEU A 234 21.20 -25.38 18.81
CA LEU A 234 20.13 -25.42 19.81
C LEU A 234 20.27 -26.65 20.72
N THR A 235 19.80 -26.52 21.96
CA THR A 235 19.69 -27.66 22.89
C THR A 235 18.53 -28.59 22.49
N ASP A 236 18.49 -29.81 23.03
CA ASP A 236 17.41 -30.74 22.73
C ASP A 236 16.03 -30.17 23.09
N ASP A 237 15.91 -29.44 24.21
CA ASP A 237 14.66 -28.79 24.62
C ASP A 237 14.23 -27.71 23.61
N GLU A 238 15.20 -26.91 23.15
CA GLU A 238 14.97 -25.86 22.15
C GLU A 238 14.60 -26.44 20.78
N ILE A 239 15.23 -27.55 20.36
CA ILE A 239 14.89 -28.27 19.13
C ILE A 239 13.47 -28.82 19.21
N VAL A 240 13.12 -29.46 20.34
CA VAL A 240 11.77 -30.00 20.57
C VAL A 240 10.72 -28.88 20.57
N ALA A 241 11.03 -27.72 21.15
CA ALA A 241 10.13 -26.56 21.14
C ALA A 241 9.90 -25.99 19.73
N VAL A 242 10.96 -25.84 18.92
CA VAL A 242 10.84 -25.42 17.52
C VAL A 242 10.08 -26.46 16.70
N PHE A 243 10.37 -27.74 16.90
CA PHE A 243 9.66 -28.82 16.22
C PHE A 243 8.16 -28.80 16.53
N ALA A 244 7.78 -28.62 17.80
CA ALA A 244 6.38 -28.50 18.20
C ALA A 244 5.67 -27.30 17.53
N HIS A 245 6.38 -26.19 17.33
CA HIS A 245 5.87 -25.04 16.56
C HIS A 245 5.62 -25.40 15.08
N GLU A 246 6.56 -26.09 14.44
CA GLU A 246 6.38 -26.54 13.05
C GLU A 246 5.27 -27.59 12.91
N VAL A 247 5.09 -28.47 13.91
CA VAL A 247 3.98 -29.43 13.97
C VAL A 247 2.64 -28.70 14.10
N ALA A 248 2.55 -27.66 14.93
CA ALA A 248 1.34 -26.86 15.10
C ALA A 248 0.86 -26.20 13.79
N HIS A 249 1.78 -25.87 12.86
CA HIS A 249 1.40 -25.39 11.54
C HIS A 249 0.64 -26.44 10.71
N HIS A 250 0.99 -27.73 10.84
CA HIS A 250 0.34 -28.82 10.11
C HIS A 250 -1.13 -29.03 10.50
N GLU A 251 -1.49 -28.78 11.76
CA GLU A 251 -2.88 -28.81 12.24
C GLU A 251 -3.78 -27.81 11.47
N GLN A 252 -3.21 -26.71 10.97
CA GLN A 252 -3.95 -25.60 10.36
C GLN A 252 -4.01 -25.67 8.81
N PHE A 253 -3.27 -26.58 8.17
CA PHE A 253 -3.08 -26.54 6.71
C PHE A 253 -4.14 -27.28 5.88
N ALA A 254 -4.89 -28.23 6.44
CA ALA A 254 -5.70 -29.17 5.63
C ALA A 254 -6.72 -28.48 4.70
N ALA A 255 -7.54 -27.56 5.21
CA ALA A 255 -8.54 -26.83 4.39
C ALA A 255 -7.89 -25.84 3.41
N ARG A 256 -6.71 -25.32 3.74
CA ARG A 256 -5.93 -24.42 2.87
C ARG A 256 -5.32 -25.20 1.71
N LEU A 257 -4.79 -26.38 1.97
CA LEU A 257 -4.12 -27.21 0.98
C LEU A 257 -5.12 -27.78 -0.04
N ARG A 258 -6.35 -28.11 0.37
CA ARG A 258 -7.44 -28.47 -0.57
C ARG A 258 -7.77 -27.32 -1.54
N ARG A 259 -7.87 -26.09 -1.04
CA ARG A 259 -8.06 -24.90 -1.90
C ARG A 259 -6.85 -24.61 -2.78
N ALA A 260 -5.64 -24.79 -2.25
CA ALA A 260 -4.41 -24.62 -3.03
C ALA A 260 -4.31 -25.66 -4.17
N ARG A 261 -4.76 -26.90 -3.94
CA ARG A 261 -4.83 -27.94 -4.98
C ARG A 261 -5.82 -27.58 -6.09
N ALA A 262 -7.01 -27.07 -5.74
CA ALA A 262 -7.97 -26.57 -6.72
C ALA A 262 -7.42 -25.37 -7.51
N GLY A 263 -6.79 -24.41 -6.82
CA GLY A 263 -6.11 -23.28 -7.46
C GLY A 263 -4.95 -23.71 -8.36
N GLY A 264 -4.21 -24.75 -7.98
CA GLY A 264 -3.13 -25.32 -8.78
C GLY A 264 -3.61 -25.99 -10.07
N LEU A 265 -4.75 -26.69 -10.03
CA LEU A 265 -5.42 -27.24 -11.22
C LEU A 265 -5.90 -26.12 -12.15
N LEU A 266 -6.53 -25.08 -11.60
CA LEU A 266 -6.95 -23.90 -12.37
C LEU A 266 -5.75 -23.23 -13.03
N LEU A 267 -4.65 -23.06 -12.29
CA LEU A 267 -3.42 -22.46 -12.82
C LEU A 267 -2.83 -23.28 -13.97
N ALA A 268 -2.78 -24.61 -13.83
CA ALA A 268 -2.33 -25.49 -14.91
C ALA A 268 -3.26 -25.40 -16.14
N ALA A 269 -4.58 -25.34 -15.95
CA ALA A 269 -5.53 -25.17 -17.04
C ALA A 269 -5.35 -23.81 -17.77
N LEU A 270 -5.14 -22.73 -17.00
CA LEU A 270 -4.85 -21.41 -17.56
C LEU A 270 -3.53 -21.41 -18.34
N THR A 271 -2.48 -22.06 -17.84
CA THR A 271 -1.22 -22.23 -18.57
C THR A 271 -1.40 -22.98 -19.89
N ALA A 272 -2.30 -23.95 -19.96
CA ALA A 272 -2.56 -24.71 -21.18
C ALA A 272 -3.34 -23.91 -22.24
N VAL A 273 -4.31 -23.08 -21.82
CA VAL A 273 -5.30 -22.49 -22.74
C VAL A 273 -5.03 -21.01 -23.04
N LEU A 274 -4.64 -20.23 -22.04
CA LEU A 274 -4.52 -18.77 -22.16
C LEU A 274 -3.54 -18.30 -23.25
N PRO A 275 -2.37 -18.94 -23.44
CA PRO A 275 -1.45 -18.57 -24.53
C PRO A 275 -2.05 -18.75 -25.91
N ALA A 276 -2.78 -19.85 -26.12
CA ALA A 276 -3.45 -20.14 -27.38
C ALA A 276 -4.57 -19.12 -27.66
N LEU A 277 -5.28 -18.68 -26.63
CA LEU A 277 -6.27 -17.60 -26.72
C LEU A 277 -5.61 -16.28 -27.11
N PHE A 278 -4.50 -15.88 -26.49
CA PHE A 278 -3.81 -14.64 -26.84
C PHE A 278 -3.26 -14.66 -28.26
N VAL A 279 -2.66 -15.77 -28.69
CA VAL A 279 -2.17 -15.93 -30.05
C VAL A 279 -3.32 -15.91 -31.06
N SER A 280 -4.49 -16.46 -30.74
CA SER A 280 -5.63 -16.46 -31.66
C SER A 280 -6.33 -15.10 -31.75
N THR A 281 -6.45 -14.37 -30.63
CA THR A 281 -7.14 -13.09 -30.61
C THR A 281 -6.24 -11.96 -31.04
N TRP A 282 -5.07 -11.81 -30.41
CA TRP A 282 -4.17 -10.65 -30.56
C TRP A 282 -2.72 -11.07 -30.86
N PRO A 283 -2.42 -11.63 -32.05
CA PRO A 283 -1.10 -12.20 -32.37
C PRO A 283 0.08 -11.25 -32.13
N SER A 284 -0.07 -9.97 -32.49
CA SER A 284 0.98 -8.94 -32.33
C SER A 284 1.21 -8.50 -30.89
N ALA A 285 0.24 -8.71 -30.00
CA ALA A 285 0.33 -8.34 -28.58
C ALA A 285 0.47 -9.55 -27.64
N ALA A 286 0.32 -10.78 -28.15
CA ALA A 286 0.31 -12.00 -27.36
C ALA A 286 1.57 -12.17 -26.49
N THR A 287 2.75 -11.93 -27.07
CA THR A 287 4.03 -12.00 -26.38
C THR A 287 4.18 -10.91 -25.30
N PRO A 288 4.07 -9.60 -25.60
CA PRO A 288 4.25 -8.56 -24.58
C PRO A 288 3.20 -8.62 -23.46
N VAL A 289 1.95 -9.01 -23.76
CA VAL A 289 0.90 -9.19 -22.73
C VAL A 289 1.24 -10.36 -21.80
N SER A 290 1.72 -11.47 -22.35
CA SER A 290 2.09 -12.65 -21.54
C SER A 290 3.27 -12.37 -20.60
N TRP A 291 4.20 -11.50 -21.00
CA TRP A 291 5.30 -11.03 -20.15
C TRP A 291 4.87 -10.14 -18.98
N CYS A 292 3.65 -9.59 -19.01
CA CYS A 292 3.08 -8.82 -17.90
C CYS A 292 2.47 -9.70 -16.78
N ILE A 293 2.16 -10.96 -17.07
CA ILE A 293 1.51 -11.88 -16.11
C ILE A 293 2.34 -12.12 -14.84
N PRO A 294 3.66 -12.40 -14.89
CA PRO A 294 4.47 -12.55 -13.69
C PRO A 294 4.43 -11.32 -12.78
N ALA A 295 4.47 -10.12 -13.35
CA ALA A 295 4.40 -8.87 -12.60
C ALA A 295 3.05 -8.71 -11.92
N LEU A 296 1.94 -9.02 -12.62
CA LEU A 296 0.60 -9.01 -12.06
C LEU A 296 0.46 -9.99 -10.88
N ILE A 297 0.95 -11.23 -11.05
CA ILE A 297 0.93 -12.26 -9.99
C ILE A 297 1.75 -11.81 -8.77
N ALA A 298 2.93 -11.23 -8.99
CA ALA A 298 3.77 -10.70 -7.92
C ALA A 298 3.06 -9.59 -7.13
N ILE A 299 2.37 -8.68 -7.81
CA ILE A 299 1.60 -7.60 -7.18
C ILE A 299 0.40 -8.17 -6.38
N MET A 300 -0.33 -9.14 -6.93
CA MET A 300 -1.45 -9.79 -6.24
C MET A 300 -1.00 -10.53 -4.97
N LEU A 301 0.16 -11.21 -5.03
CA LEU A 301 0.75 -11.89 -3.88
C LEU A 301 1.22 -10.90 -2.80
N ALA A 302 1.78 -9.75 -3.20
CA ALA A 302 2.20 -8.69 -2.29
C ALA A 302 1.02 -8.10 -1.49
N LYS A 303 -0.18 -8.05 -2.08
CA LYS A 303 -1.40 -7.54 -1.43
C LYS A 303 -2.04 -8.49 -0.41
N ARG A 304 -1.58 -9.75 -0.27
CA ARG A 304 -2.27 -10.80 0.51
C ARG A 304 -1.85 -10.93 1.99
N THR A 305 -1.32 -9.86 2.60
CA THR A 305 -0.37 -9.97 3.73
C THR A 305 -0.90 -9.85 5.17
N SER A 306 -2.21 -9.82 5.46
CA SER A 306 -2.67 -9.66 6.86
C SER A 306 -2.97 -10.94 7.66
N ARG A 307 -3.22 -12.09 7.02
CA ARG A 307 -3.78 -13.30 7.70
C ARG A 307 -2.75 -14.26 8.32
N ARG A 308 -1.46 -13.96 8.24
CA ARG A 308 -0.39 -14.89 8.70
C ARG A 308 0.00 -14.71 10.17
N ARG A 309 -0.17 -13.51 10.75
CA ARG A 309 0.30 -13.20 12.12
C ARG A 309 -0.47 -13.92 13.23
N ASP A 310 -1.79 -14.00 13.10
CA ASP A 310 -2.63 -14.72 14.09
C ASP A 310 -2.33 -16.22 14.08
N ALA A 311 -2.01 -16.78 12.92
CA ALA A 311 -1.63 -18.17 12.77
C ALA A 311 -0.29 -18.48 13.46
N GLU A 312 0.71 -17.59 13.35
CA GLU A 312 2.00 -17.71 14.05
C GLU A 312 1.81 -17.67 15.58
N THR A 313 0.99 -16.75 16.07
CA THR A 313 0.70 -16.63 17.51
C THR A 313 -0.09 -17.83 18.03
N ALA A 314 -0.97 -18.41 17.21
CA ALA A 314 -1.67 -19.65 17.54
C ALA A 314 -0.71 -20.86 17.57
N SER A 315 0.21 -20.95 16.61
CA SER A 315 1.26 -21.99 16.59
C SER A 315 2.20 -21.88 17.79
N ASP A 316 2.57 -20.67 18.21
CA ASP A 316 3.37 -20.45 19.43
C ASP A 316 2.64 -20.97 20.68
N ALA A 317 1.33 -20.70 20.83
CA ALA A 317 0.54 -21.29 21.93
C ALA A 317 0.51 -22.80 21.87
N ARG A 318 0.26 -23.35 20.69
CA ARG A 318 0.12 -24.78 20.51
C ARG A 318 1.43 -25.50 20.75
N ALA A 319 2.56 -24.91 20.36
CA ALA A 319 3.89 -25.42 20.69
C ALA A 319 4.10 -25.51 22.20
N VAL A 320 3.77 -24.46 22.96
CA VAL A 320 3.84 -24.47 24.42
C VAL A 320 2.92 -25.53 25.02
N ALA A 321 1.69 -25.66 24.53
CA ALA A 321 0.77 -26.69 25.00
C ALA A 321 1.26 -28.12 24.70
N LEU A 322 1.92 -28.31 23.55
CA LEU A 322 2.49 -29.59 23.16
C LEU A 322 3.77 -29.90 23.92
N THR A 323 4.58 -28.93 24.33
CA THR A 323 5.87 -29.18 24.99
C THR A 323 5.74 -29.15 26.51
N GLY A 324 4.85 -28.31 27.05
CA GLY A 324 4.81 -27.94 28.47
C GLY A 324 5.93 -26.98 28.87
N ASP A 325 6.72 -26.48 27.91
CA ASP A 325 7.92 -25.67 28.19
C ASP A 325 7.94 -24.43 27.29
N ALA A 326 7.46 -23.33 27.85
CA ALA A 326 7.51 -22.03 27.19
C ALA A 326 8.88 -21.35 27.30
N GLY A 327 9.69 -21.72 28.29
CA GLY A 327 11.06 -21.22 28.47
C GLY A 327 11.94 -21.66 27.31
N ALA A 328 11.90 -22.95 26.96
CA ALA A 328 12.60 -23.50 25.81
C ALA A 328 12.18 -22.85 24.49
N LEU A 329 10.88 -22.59 24.28
CA LEU A 329 10.42 -21.89 23.06
C LEU A 329 10.93 -20.45 23.00
N VAL A 330 10.84 -19.69 24.10
CA VAL A 330 11.36 -18.32 24.15
C VAL A 330 12.88 -18.29 23.94
N SER A 331 13.62 -19.22 24.53
CA SER A 331 15.06 -19.37 24.34
C SER A 331 15.40 -19.68 22.89
N ALA A 332 14.74 -20.67 22.30
CA ALA A 332 14.94 -21.08 20.91
C ALA A 332 14.66 -19.94 19.92
N LEU A 333 13.52 -19.22 20.07
CA LEU A 333 13.18 -18.08 19.21
C LEU A 333 14.18 -16.92 19.35
N THR A 334 14.68 -16.69 20.57
CA THR A 334 15.71 -15.68 20.83
C THR A 334 17.02 -16.05 20.14
N LYS A 335 17.48 -17.28 20.31
CA LYS A 335 18.68 -17.80 19.63
C LYS A 335 18.52 -17.73 18.12
N LEU A 336 17.40 -18.18 17.56
CA LEU A 336 17.11 -18.11 16.12
C LEU A 336 17.27 -16.68 15.57
N HIS A 337 16.79 -15.66 16.27
CA HIS A 337 16.94 -14.26 15.84
C HIS A 337 18.38 -13.74 15.95
N VAL A 338 19.05 -14.04 17.07
CA VAL A 338 20.45 -13.66 17.30
C VAL A 338 21.34 -14.27 16.21
N TYR A 339 21.21 -15.58 16.01
CA TYR A 339 21.98 -16.33 15.03
C TYR A 339 21.61 -15.96 13.58
N SER A 340 20.35 -15.67 13.28
CA SER A 340 19.93 -15.18 11.95
C SER A 340 20.24 -13.70 11.69
N ARG A 341 20.76 -12.98 12.70
CA ARG A 341 21.02 -11.53 12.67
C ARG A 341 19.78 -10.71 12.30
N VAL A 342 18.63 -11.09 12.85
CA VAL A 342 17.34 -10.41 12.66
C VAL A 342 17.03 -9.57 13.90
N PRO A 343 16.67 -8.28 13.77
CA PRO A 343 16.39 -7.44 14.92
C PRO A 343 15.18 -7.96 15.70
N ARG A 344 15.26 -7.86 17.03
CA ARG A 344 14.20 -8.35 17.94
C ARG A 344 12.90 -7.54 17.82
N ARG A 345 13.01 -6.24 17.54
CA ARG A 345 11.90 -5.30 17.36
C ARG A 345 11.97 -4.69 15.98
N TRP A 346 10.83 -4.54 15.33
CA TRP A 346 10.75 -3.95 13.99
C TRP A 346 10.02 -2.60 14.07
N PRO A 347 10.29 -1.65 13.16
CA PRO A 347 9.51 -0.41 13.08
C PRO A 347 8.03 -0.73 12.87
N HIS A 348 7.13 0.02 13.50
CA HIS A 348 5.71 -0.33 13.54
C HIS A 348 5.08 -0.44 12.13
N ALA A 349 5.45 0.47 11.21
CA ALA A 349 5.00 0.42 9.82
C ALA A 349 5.46 -0.86 9.08
N VAL A 350 6.67 -1.34 9.37
CA VAL A 350 7.23 -2.54 8.76
C VAL A 350 6.58 -3.79 9.34
N GLU A 351 6.37 -3.82 10.65
CA GLU A 351 5.72 -4.94 11.32
C GLU A 351 4.24 -5.07 10.95
N ARG A 352 3.58 -3.96 10.59
CA ARG A 352 2.22 -3.99 10.02
C ARG A 352 2.16 -4.65 8.64
N ALA A 353 3.18 -4.44 7.81
CA ALA A 353 3.27 -5.04 6.47
C ALA A 353 3.94 -6.43 6.47
N ALA A 354 4.49 -6.87 7.59
CA ALA A 354 5.20 -8.12 7.74
C ALA A 354 4.28 -9.35 7.79
N THR A 355 4.75 -10.46 7.23
CA THR A 355 4.03 -11.74 7.30
C THR A 355 4.16 -12.45 8.65
N HIS A 356 5.22 -12.16 9.42
CA HIS A 356 5.47 -12.70 10.76
C HIS A 356 5.55 -11.55 11.77
N PRO A 357 5.04 -11.73 12.99
CA PRO A 357 5.24 -10.77 14.08
C PRO A 357 6.72 -10.73 14.50
N SER A 358 7.18 -9.61 15.05
CA SER A 358 8.53 -9.49 15.61
C SER A 358 8.74 -10.45 16.78
N LEU A 359 10.01 -10.79 17.07
CA LEU A 359 10.36 -11.60 18.23
C LEU A 359 9.80 -11.01 19.53
N ALA A 360 9.87 -9.69 19.69
CA ALA A 360 9.33 -9.02 20.88
C ALA A 360 7.83 -9.32 21.08
N ARG A 361 7.03 -9.24 20.01
CA ARG A 361 5.59 -9.54 20.06
C ARG A 361 5.31 -11.02 20.32
N ARG A 362 6.09 -11.93 19.73
CA ARG A 362 5.96 -13.38 19.99
C ARG A 362 6.27 -13.72 21.44
N ILE A 363 7.38 -13.22 21.98
CA ILE A 363 7.75 -13.43 23.40
C ILE A 363 6.68 -12.86 24.32
N GLN A 364 6.14 -11.68 24.02
CA GLN A 364 5.07 -11.09 24.82
C GLN A 364 3.83 -11.98 24.82
N ALA A 365 3.36 -12.43 23.65
CA ALA A 365 2.18 -13.29 23.55
C ALA A 365 2.37 -14.65 24.24
N ILE A 366 3.58 -15.22 24.20
CA ILE A 366 3.92 -16.45 24.93
C ILE A 366 3.85 -16.18 26.44
N ARG A 367 4.48 -15.08 26.92
CA ARG A 367 4.50 -14.72 28.35
C ARG A 367 3.12 -14.42 28.91
N GLU A 368 2.30 -13.67 28.20
CA GLU A 368 0.92 -13.35 28.61
C GLU A 368 0.08 -14.61 28.83
N ARG A 369 0.37 -15.70 28.11
CA ARG A 369 -0.30 -16.98 28.27
C ARG A 369 0.22 -17.83 29.43
N ILE A 370 1.52 -17.78 29.74
CA ILE A 370 2.10 -18.45 30.92
C ILE A 370 1.59 -17.79 32.21
N VAL A 371 1.47 -16.45 32.20
CA VAL A 371 1.09 -15.63 33.37
C VAL A 371 -0.40 -15.79 33.75
N GLY A 372 -1.19 -16.54 32.96
CA GLY A 372 -2.54 -16.95 33.32
C GLY A 372 -2.62 -17.95 34.48
N GLU A 373 -1.53 -18.62 34.85
CA GLU A 373 -1.51 -19.63 35.92
C GLU A 373 -0.67 -19.25 37.16
N ASP A 374 0.28 -18.31 37.07
CA ASP A 374 0.90 -17.75 38.28
C ASP A 374 1.60 -16.42 37.97
N ARG A 375 1.27 -15.38 38.74
CA ARG A 375 1.93 -14.06 38.65
C ARG A 375 3.32 -14.16 39.28
N MET A 376 4.30 -14.64 38.53
CA MET A 376 5.70 -14.49 38.93
C MET A 376 6.14 -13.04 38.65
N GLU A 377 5.95 -12.16 39.64
CA GLU A 377 6.62 -10.87 39.70
C GLU A 377 8.13 -11.10 39.78
N LEU A 378 8.82 -11.09 38.64
CA LEU A 378 10.28 -11.00 38.65
C LEU A 378 10.67 -9.64 39.27
N PRO A 379 11.40 -9.62 40.39
CA PRO A 379 11.89 -8.40 41.00
C PRO A 379 13.16 -7.98 40.26
N VAL A 380 13.02 -7.50 39.03
CA VAL A 380 14.09 -6.74 38.41
C VAL A 380 13.87 -5.30 38.84
N ALA A 381 14.66 -4.83 39.82
CA ALA A 381 14.83 -3.40 40.08
C ALA A 381 15.32 -2.76 38.77
N ALA A 382 14.40 -2.19 38.01
CA ALA A 382 14.73 -1.63 36.71
C ALA A 382 15.57 -0.37 36.93
N SER A 383 16.84 -0.42 36.55
CA SER A 383 17.67 0.76 36.48
C SER A 383 17.11 1.69 35.41
N ILE A 384 16.82 2.92 35.80
CA ILE A 384 16.35 3.95 34.88
C ILE A 384 17.46 4.21 33.86
N THR A 385 17.14 4.05 32.57
CA THR A 385 18.09 4.33 31.50
C THR A 385 17.84 5.74 30.99
N ALA A 386 18.73 6.68 31.30
CA ALA A 386 18.63 8.05 30.84
C ALA A 386 19.69 8.38 29.76
N VAL A 387 19.26 9.04 28.69
CA VAL A 387 20.06 9.41 27.53
C VAL A 387 19.98 10.91 27.33
N ARG A 388 21.13 11.58 27.35
CA ARG A 388 21.25 13.02 27.11
C ARG A 388 21.47 13.29 25.63
N SER A 389 20.72 14.24 25.08
CA SER A 389 20.96 14.81 23.76
C SER A 389 22.18 15.72 23.81
N PRO A 390 23.20 15.50 22.96
CA PRO A 390 24.43 16.31 22.96
C PRO A 390 24.23 17.74 22.43
N THR A 391 23.09 18.05 21.79
CA THR A 391 22.90 19.33 21.08
C THR A 391 21.70 20.15 21.53
N THR A 392 20.74 19.56 22.25
CA THR A 392 19.44 20.21 22.51
C THR A 392 19.10 20.39 23.98
N GLY A 393 19.99 20.04 24.92
CA GLY A 393 19.69 20.12 26.36
C GLY A 393 18.51 19.24 26.80
N VAL A 394 18.15 18.25 25.98
CA VAL A 394 17.06 17.30 26.23
C VAL A 394 17.64 16.03 26.85
N VAL A 395 17.01 15.52 27.92
CA VAL A 395 17.33 14.21 28.49
C VAL A 395 16.09 13.32 28.37
N VAL A 396 16.25 12.11 27.84
CA VAL A 396 15.18 11.11 27.79
C VAL A 396 15.47 10.05 28.84
N ALA A 397 14.56 9.83 29.79
CA ALA A 397 14.69 8.76 30.78
C ALA A 397 13.65 7.67 30.54
N LEU A 398 14.08 6.41 30.58
CA LEU A 398 13.26 5.24 30.38
C LEU A 398 13.16 4.49 31.71
N ASP A 399 11.95 4.44 32.24
CA ASP A 399 11.59 3.69 33.43
C ASP A 399 10.90 2.36 33.03
N ARG A 400 10.39 1.60 34.00
CA ARG A 400 9.70 0.31 33.79
C ARG A 400 8.38 0.45 33.03
N ASP A 401 7.63 1.51 33.30
CA ASP A 401 6.27 1.72 32.77
C ASP A 401 6.14 2.95 31.85
N ARG A 402 7.11 3.87 31.91
CA ARG A 402 7.02 5.20 31.26
C ARG A 402 8.32 5.63 30.60
N ALA A 403 8.18 6.43 29.55
CA ALA A 403 9.25 7.25 28.99
C ALA A 403 9.06 8.72 29.39
N TYR A 404 10.14 9.36 29.80
CA TYR A 404 10.20 10.76 30.20
C TYR A 404 11.05 11.55 29.22
N TRP A 405 10.60 12.74 28.81
CA TRP A 405 11.41 13.71 28.08
C TRP A 405 11.54 14.95 28.95
N PHE A 406 12.77 15.27 29.35
CA PHE A 406 13.15 16.44 30.11
C PHE A 406 13.79 17.47 29.16
N GLU A 407 13.30 18.70 29.15
CA GLU A 407 13.81 19.78 28.29
C GLU A 407 14.51 20.86 29.13
N GLY A 408 15.56 21.47 28.59
CA GLY A 408 16.33 22.51 29.28
C GLY A 408 17.12 22.01 30.49
N VAL A 409 17.59 20.76 30.46
CA VAL A 409 18.38 20.16 31.54
C VAL A 409 19.82 20.68 31.47
N PRO A 410 20.36 21.33 32.53
CA PRO A 410 21.77 21.75 32.58
C PRO A 410 22.73 20.60 32.29
N ALA A 411 23.84 20.88 31.61
CA ALA A 411 24.78 19.88 31.11
C ALA A 411 25.33 18.96 32.23
N GLU A 412 25.49 19.49 33.44
CA GLU A 412 26.11 18.81 34.58
C GLU A 412 25.12 18.08 35.50
N THR A 413 23.82 18.08 35.15
CA THR A 413 22.78 17.44 35.96
C THR A 413 22.96 15.91 35.97
N ALA A 414 22.93 15.30 37.16
CA ALA A 414 22.96 13.85 37.33
C ALA A 414 21.76 13.17 36.65
N LEU A 415 22.00 12.02 36.01
CA LEU A 415 21.00 11.27 35.23
C LEU A 415 20.11 10.38 36.12
N ALA A 416 19.63 10.92 37.24
CA ALA A 416 18.65 10.29 38.12
C ALA A 416 17.30 10.97 37.96
N LEU A 417 16.20 10.20 38.02
CA LEU A 417 14.85 10.72 37.71
C LEU A 417 14.42 11.87 38.61
N ALA A 418 14.76 11.81 39.91
CA ALA A 418 14.46 12.88 40.86
C ALA A 418 15.20 14.17 40.50
N THR A 419 16.52 14.07 40.29
CA THR A 419 17.37 15.21 39.93
C THR A 419 17.00 15.81 38.57
N LEU A 420 16.60 14.98 37.60
CA LEU A 420 16.13 15.44 36.28
C LEU A 420 14.79 16.17 36.36
N ARG A 421 13.88 15.75 37.25
CA ARG A 421 12.60 16.44 37.47
C ARG A 421 12.79 17.83 38.07
N GLU A 422 13.74 17.98 38.98
CA GLU A 422 14.04 19.26 39.63
C GLU A 422 14.80 20.22 38.71
N ALA A 423 15.73 19.71 37.90
CA ALA A 423 16.61 20.55 37.08
C ALA A 423 16.05 20.89 35.69
N ALA A 424 15.02 20.18 35.21
CA ALA A 424 14.46 20.42 33.88
C ALA A 424 13.52 21.63 33.86
N SER A 425 13.62 22.45 32.81
CA SER A 425 12.66 23.55 32.56
C SER A 425 11.23 23.06 32.31
N SER A 426 11.09 21.88 31.73
CA SER A 426 9.82 21.17 31.59
C SER A 426 10.06 19.68 31.38
N TYR A 427 9.07 18.85 31.70
CA TYR A 427 9.11 17.44 31.33
C TYR A 427 7.74 16.90 30.93
N ARG A 428 7.74 15.88 30.07
CA ARG A 428 6.57 15.06 29.75
C ARG A 428 6.83 13.60 30.07
N ALA A 429 5.81 12.90 30.55
CA ALA A 429 5.85 11.47 30.81
C ALA A 429 4.76 10.76 30.02
N VAL A 430 5.10 9.67 29.33
CA VAL A 430 4.15 8.88 28.55
C VAL A 430 4.28 7.42 28.96
N ALA A 431 3.17 6.77 29.29
CA ALA A 431 3.16 5.35 29.59
C ALA A 431 3.45 4.55 28.31
N TYR A 432 4.18 3.43 28.42
CA TYR A 432 4.46 2.59 27.25
C TYR A 432 3.19 2.02 26.62
N ALA A 433 2.11 1.85 27.39
CA ALA A 433 0.81 1.44 26.89
C ALA A 433 0.18 2.47 25.93
N ASP A 434 0.55 3.74 26.07
CA ASP A 434 0.07 4.85 25.23
C ASP A 434 1.02 5.19 24.08
N LEU A 435 2.18 4.51 23.99
CA LEU A 435 3.19 4.70 22.96
C LEU A 435 3.04 3.69 21.84
N THR A 436 2.86 4.16 20.60
CA THR A 436 2.86 3.32 19.41
C THR A 436 4.26 2.90 18.98
N GLU A 437 5.23 3.81 19.09
CA GLU A 437 6.65 3.58 18.82
C GLU A 437 7.51 4.64 19.55
N VAL A 438 8.68 4.23 20.06
CA VAL A 438 9.73 5.16 20.53
C VAL A 438 10.98 4.89 19.73
N SER A 439 11.43 5.87 18.96
CA SER A 439 12.67 5.80 18.18
C SER A 439 13.68 6.82 18.69
N VAL A 440 14.92 6.38 18.89
CA VAL A 440 16.06 7.26 19.20
C VAL A 440 16.89 7.39 17.94
N GLY A 441 16.87 8.58 17.34
CA GLY A 441 17.62 8.88 16.13
C GLY A 441 18.69 9.93 16.39
N VAL A 442 19.82 9.84 15.68
CA VAL A 442 20.78 10.96 15.62
C VAL A 442 20.18 12.02 14.72
N ALA A 443 19.78 13.16 15.30
CA ALA A 443 19.42 14.34 14.53
C ALA A 443 20.67 14.86 13.80
N LYS A 444 20.88 14.41 12.56
CA LYS A 444 21.71 15.17 11.62
C LYS A 444 20.93 16.45 11.35
N GLY A 445 21.50 17.59 11.78
CA GLY A 445 20.89 18.92 11.69
C GLY A 445 20.11 19.12 10.40
N GLY A 446 18.92 19.71 10.54
CA GLY A 446 17.92 19.82 9.50
C GLY A 446 18.48 20.18 8.12
N ARG A 447 18.33 19.24 7.19
CA ARG A 447 18.19 19.43 5.73
C ARG A 447 18.13 18.05 5.08
N SER A 448 16.91 17.56 4.90
CA SER A 448 16.64 16.37 4.07
C SER A 448 16.15 16.85 2.71
N VAL A 449 17.06 17.05 1.77
CA VAL A 449 17.14 16.41 0.45
C VAL A 449 18.37 16.99 -0.23
N ALA A 450 19.43 16.19 -0.30
CA ALA A 450 20.44 16.32 -1.33
C ALA A 450 21.13 14.96 -1.47
N ILE A 451 20.86 14.25 -2.56
CA ILE A 451 21.77 13.20 -3.01
C ILE A 451 22.98 13.94 -3.56
N VAL A 452 23.93 14.26 -2.69
CA VAL A 452 25.27 14.72 -3.06
C VAL A 452 26.15 13.48 -3.09
N PHE A 453 26.58 13.07 -4.28
CA PHE A 453 27.78 12.26 -4.38
C PHE A 453 28.94 13.13 -3.90
N VAL A 454 29.45 12.85 -2.70
CA VAL A 454 30.75 13.35 -2.28
C VAL A 454 31.79 12.57 -3.08
N LEU A 455 32.27 13.15 -4.17
CA LEU A 455 33.59 12.86 -4.73
C LEU A 455 34.29 14.19 -4.99
N VAL A 456 35.41 14.37 -4.28
CA VAL A 456 36.60 15.17 -4.58
C VAL A 456 36.42 16.30 -5.61
N ARG A 457 36.57 17.57 -5.16
CA ARG A 457 36.60 18.84 -5.93
C ARG A 457 36.35 18.66 -7.45
N PRO A 458 35.10 18.70 -7.92
CA PRO A 458 34.81 18.43 -9.32
C PRO A 458 35.34 19.56 -10.20
N THR A 459 35.96 19.22 -11.33
CA THR A 459 36.22 20.15 -12.41
C THR A 459 34.89 20.55 -13.08
N LEU A 460 34.82 21.75 -13.65
CA LEU A 460 33.62 22.28 -14.33
C LEU A 460 33.07 21.31 -15.40
N THR A 461 33.95 20.58 -16.07
CA THR A 461 33.62 19.54 -17.05
C THR A 461 32.89 18.33 -16.44
N ALA A 462 33.23 17.91 -15.22
CA ALA A 462 32.55 16.82 -14.53
C ALA A 462 31.15 17.24 -14.05
N ALA A 463 31.01 18.47 -13.53
CA ALA A 463 29.71 19.01 -13.12
C ALA A 463 28.77 19.17 -14.32
N VAL A 464 29.29 19.66 -15.45
CA VAL A 464 28.53 19.82 -16.70
C VAL A 464 28.14 18.46 -17.31
N ALA A 465 29.04 17.46 -17.31
CA ALA A 465 28.75 16.12 -17.83
C ALA A 465 27.71 15.36 -16.99
N VAL A 466 27.76 15.48 -15.66
CA VAL A 466 26.75 14.91 -14.77
C VAL A 466 25.41 15.60 -14.97
N THR A 467 25.40 16.92 -15.11
CA THR A 467 24.18 17.68 -15.40
C THR A 467 23.60 17.24 -16.74
N ALA A 468 24.40 17.16 -17.81
CA ALA A 468 23.96 16.70 -19.12
C ALA A 468 23.42 15.24 -19.09
N ALA A 469 24.06 14.33 -18.36
CA ALA A 469 23.59 12.94 -18.23
C ALA A 469 22.26 12.83 -17.47
N VAL A 470 22.10 13.59 -16.39
CA VAL A 470 20.83 13.67 -15.63
C VAL A 470 19.73 14.31 -16.48
N THR A 471 20.07 15.35 -17.26
CA THR A 471 19.16 16.00 -18.20
C THR A 471 18.73 15.05 -19.32
N ILE A 472 19.64 14.26 -19.91
CA ILE A 472 19.31 13.28 -20.95
C ILE A 472 18.41 12.18 -20.36
N ALA A 473 18.73 11.65 -19.18
CA ALA A 473 17.90 10.64 -18.51
C ALA A 473 16.49 11.17 -18.22
N ARG A 474 16.36 12.43 -17.82
CA ARG A 474 15.07 13.09 -17.56
C ARG A 474 14.33 13.49 -18.84
N LEU A 475 15.02 13.91 -19.89
CA LEU A 475 14.45 14.16 -21.21
C LEU A 475 13.90 12.88 -21.84
N VAL A 476 14.53 11.73 -21.63
CA VAL A 476 14.00 10.43 -22.05
C VAL A 476 12.73 10.04 -21.27
N VAL A 477 12.68 10.40 -19.98
CA VAL A 477 11.47 10.21 -19.15
C VAL A 477 10.37 11.21 -19.55
N ALA A 478 10.70 12.46 -19.87
CA ALA A 478 9.76 13.48 -20.35
C ALA A 478 9.31 13.24 -21.80
N ALA A 479 10.17 12.65 -22.65
CA ALA A 479 9.85 12.26 -24.02
C ALA A 479 8.70 11.24 -24.05
N ARG A 480 8.56 10.39 -23.02
CA ARG A 480 7.40 9.49 -22.86
C ARG A 480 6.07 10.21 -22.61
N VAL A 481 6.12 11.44 -22.12
CA VAL A 481 4.94 12.31 -21.90
C VAL A 481 4.69 13.21 -23.12
N VAL A 482 5.72 13.55 -23.90
CA VAL A 482 5.66 14.51 -25.03
C VAL A 482 5.59 13.85 -26.42
N LEU A 483 5.73 12.52 -26.52
CA LEU A 483 5.37 11.72 -27.71
C LEU A 483 3.89 11.89 -28.15
N TRP A 484 3.13 12.73 -27.44
CA TRP A 484 1.74 13.08 -27.65
C TRP A 484 1.53 14.56 -28.07
N ALA A 485 2.60 15.31 -28.43
CA ALA A 485 2.55 16.68 -28.97
C ALA A 485 2.72 16.72 -30.51
N ASP A 486 2.44 17.87 -31.15
CA ASP A 486 2.44 18.04 -32.61
C ASP A 486 3.82 17.79 -33.27
N PRO A 487 3.85 17.36 -34.56
CA PRO A 487 5.05 16.84 -35.21
C PRO A 487 6.24 17.81 -35.22
N VAL A 488 5.96 19.11 -35.26
CA VAL A 488 6.99 20.17 -35.27
C VAL A 488 7.71 20.24 -33.91
N ARG A 489 6.98 20.08 -32.80
CA ARG A 489 7.56 20.04 -31.45
C ARG A 489 8.30 18.73 -31.19
N GLN A 490 7.84 17.63 -31.76
CA GLN A 490 8.54 16.34 -31.70
C GLN A 490 9.88 16.37 -32.45
N LEU A 491 9.90 16.98 -33.64
CA LEU A 491 11.11 17.14 -34.45
C LEU A 491 12.13 18.05 -33.74
N ALA A 492 11.69 19.19 -33.20
CA ALA A 492 12.55 20.11 -32.46
C ALA A 492 13.20 19.45 -31.22
N LEU A 493 12.43 18.60 -30.51
CA LEU A 493 12.92 17.88 -29.33
C LEU A 493 13.87 16.73 -29.70
N LEU A 494 13.60 16.00 -30.79
CA LEU A 494 14.50 14.98 -31.32
C LEU A 494 15.83 15.58 -31.76
N VAL A 495 15.79 16.70 -32.49
CA VAL A 495 17.00 17.44 -32.88
C VAL A 495 17.78 17.92 -31.66
N ALA A 496 17.10 18.48 -30.65
CA ALA A 496 17.73 18.89 -29.40
C ALA A 496 18.35 17.72 -28.62
N LEU A 497 17.68 16.57 -28.57
CA LEU A 497 18.16 15.35 -27.91
C LEU A 497 19.37 14.76 -28.64
N SER A 498 19.33 14.72 -29.98
CA SER A 498 20.45 14.28 -30.81
C SER A 498 21.68 15.18 -30.65
N ILE A 499 21.48 16.51 -30.59
CA ILE A 499 22.55 17.48 -30.35
C ILE A 499 23.14 17.30 -28.93
N ALA A 500 22.29 17.12 -27.91
CA ALA A 500 22.73 16.92 -26.53
C ALA A 500 23.52 15.61 -26.34
N ILE A 501 23.08 14.52 -26.97
CA ILE A 501 23.77 13.23 -26.96
C ILE A 501 25.12 13.33 -27.68
N ALA A 502 25.15 13.94 -28.87
CA ALA A 502 26.39 14.13 -29.63
C ALA A 502 27.43 14.95 -28.85
N LEU A 503 27.01 16.05 -28.21
CA LEU A 503 27.87 16.89 -27.38
C LEU A 503 28.38 16.17 -26.12
N THR A 504 27.54 15.33 -25.50
CA THR A 504 27.92 14.55 -24.31
C THR A 504 28.92 13.44 -24.66
N VAL A 505 28.72 12.75 -25.78
CA VAL A 505 29.66 11.71 -26.25
C VAL A 505 31.00 12.32 -26.64
N HIS A 506 30.99 13.48 -27.30
CA HIS A 506 32.22 14.19 -27.68
C HIS A 506 33.02 14.66 -26.47
N THR A 507 32.35 15.24 -25.46
CA THR A 507 33.00 15.70 -24.22
C THR A 507 33.54 14.55 -23.37
N VAL A 508 32.83 13.43 -23.25
CA VAL A 508 33.33 12.23 -22.54
C VAL A 508 34.56 11.64 -23.22
N ARG A 509 34.59 11.61 -24.55
CA ARG A 509 35.77 11.17 -25.32
C ARG A 509 36.98 12.06 -25.04
N ARG A 510 36.77 13.38 -24.96
CA ARG A 510 37.87 14.33 -24.77
C ARG A 510 38.36 14.45 -23.33
N VAL A 511 37.48 14.34 -22.34
CA VAL A 511 37.88 14.24 -20.92
C VAL A 511 38.79 13.03 -20.70
N ARG A 512 38.56 11.94 -21.43
CA ARG A 512 39.46 10.78 -21.47
C ARG A 512 40.83 11.10 -22.09
N THR A 513 40.88 11.93 -23.13
CA THR A 513 42.15 12.32 -23.78
C THR A 513 42.91 13.42 -23.05
N ASP A 514 42.23 14.28 -22.29
CA ASP A 514 42.88 15.33 -21.49
C ASP A 514 43.38 14.76 -20.16
N ALA A 515 42.65 13.80 -19.57
CA ALA A 515 43.10 13.04 -18.41
C ALA A 515 44.38 12.23 -18.70
N SER A 516 44.61 11.82 -19.96
CA SER A 516 45.85 11.14 -20.36
C SER A 516 47.01 12.10 -20.66
N ARG A 517 46.77 13.41 -20.76
CA ARG A 517 47.80 14.43 -21.11
C ARG A 517 48.16 15.41 -19.99
N GLY A 518 47.51 15.31 -18.82
CA GLY A 518 47.90 16.08 -17.63
C GLY A 518 47.75 17.60 -17.74
N SER A 519 46.99 18.13 -18.69
CA SER A 519 46.87 19.59 -18.90
C SER A 519 45.80 20.22 -18.00
N GLY A 520 46.20 21.23 -17.21
CA GLY A 520 45.34 21.92 -16.26
C GLY A 520 44.44 23.02 -16.85
N GLN A 521 43.20 23.06 -16.35
CA GLN A 521 42.33 24.23 -16.11
C GLN A 521 42.38 25.41 -17.10
N ARG A 522 42.02 25.21 -18.37
CA ARG A 522 41.41 26.30 -19.17
C ARG A 522 40.04 25.88 -19.67
N LEU A 523 39.06 26.78 -19.56
CA LEU A 523 37.73 26.61 -20.14
C LEU A 523 37.90 26.43 -21.65
N THR A 524 37.63 25.22 -22.15
CA THR A 524 37.66 24.95 -23.58
C THR A 524 36.44 25.63 -24.22
N ARG A 525 36.61 26.17 -25.44
CA ARG A 525 35.57 26.84 -26.23
C ARG A 525 34.30 25.96 -26.39
N GLU A 526 34.47 24.65 -26.28
CA GLU A 526 33.44 23.61 -26.34
C GLU A 526 32.56 23.51 -25.09
N ALA A 527 33.08 23.84 -23.90
CA ALA A 527 32.26 23.92 -22.68
C ALA A 527 31.20 25.04 -22.79
N TRP A 528 31.54 26.13 -23.49
CA TRP A 528 30.62 27.22 -23.80
C TRP A 528 29.51 26.81 -24.78
N TRP A 529 29.81 25.97 -25.77
CA TRP A 529 28.80 25.40 -26.67
C TRP A 529 27.81 24.48 -25.95
N LEU A 530 28.28 23.69 -24.99
CA LEU A 530 27.42 22.78 -24.24
C LEU A 530 26.54 23.51 -23.22
N VAL A 531 27.08 24.53 -22.57
CA VAL A 531 26.31 25.45 -21.71
C VAL A 531 25.27 26.22 -22.52
N GLY A 532 25.64 26.72 -23.72
CA GLY A 532 24.70 27.38 -24.64
C GLY A 532 23.60 26.44 -25.12
N GLY A 533 23.93 25.20 -25.48
CA GLY A 533 22.96 24.18 -25.89
C GLY A 533 21.97 23.82 -24.79
N LEU A 534 22.44 23.60 -23.55
CA LEU A 534 21.56 23.36 -22.40
C LEU A 534 20.69 24.59 -22.09
N GLY A 535 21.24 25.80 -22.19
CA GLY A 535 20.48 27.05 -22.03
C GLY A 535 19.34 27.19 -23.05
N SER A 536 19.60 26.91 -24.33
CA SER A 536 18.59 26.97 -25.39
C SER A 536 17.47 25.95 -25.19
N ILE A 537 17.80 24.73 -24.72
CA ILE A 537 16.79 23.70 -24.42
C ILE A 537 15.91 24.15 -23.24
N ALA A 538 16.49 24.77 -22.20
CA ALA A 538 15.71 25.29 -21.06
C ALA A 538 14.74 26.38 -21.51
N ALA A 539 15.19 27.27 -22.41
CA ALA A 539 14.35 28.34 -22.94
C ALA A 539 13.16 27.79 -23.75
N VAL A 540 13.38 26.80 -24.63
CA VAL A 540 12.31 26.16 -25.42
C VAL A 540 11.33 25.38 -24.53
N MET A 541 11.84 24.67 -23.52
CA MET A 541 10.98 23.97 -22.54
C MET A 541 10.19 24.96 -21.66
N GLY A 542 10.80 26.10 -21.29
CA GLY A 542 10.12 27.18 -20.57
C GLY A 542 9.00 27.81 -21.40
N ALA A 543 9.27 28.12 -22.68
CA ALA A 543 8.27 28.71 -23.59
C ALA A 543 7.10 27.76 -23.86
N SER A 544 7.33 26.44 -23.94
CA SER A 544 6.27 25.44 -24.12
C SER A 544 5.41 25.21 -22.87
N LEU A 545 5.85 25.68 -21.70
CA LEU A 545 5.07 25.67 -20.46
C LEU A 545 4.19 26.91 -20.29
N TRP A 546 4.34 27.93 -21.15
CA TRP A 546 3.61 29.19 -21.07
C TRP A 546 2.08 29.04 -21.02
N PRO A 547 1.43 28.18 -21.84
CA PRO A 547 -0.03 28.00 -21.77
C PRO A 547 -0.49 27.37 -20.44
N VAL A 548 0.30 26.43 -19.90
CA VAL A 548 0.02 25.77 -18.61
C VAL A 548 0.22 26.75 -17.45
N ALA A 549 1.24 27.60 -17.54
CA ALA A 549 1.49 28.67 -16.58
C ALA A 549 0.39 29.73 -16.58
N ALA A 550 -0.15 30.08 -17.75
CA ALA A 550 -1.20 31.08 -17.91
C ALA A 550 -2.57 30.59 -17.43
N GLU A 551 -2.90 29.32 -17.60
CA GLU A 551 -4.20 28.76 -17.21
C GLU A 551 -4.23 28.11 -15.82
N ARG A 552 -3.13 27.46 -15.38
CA ARG A 552 -3.07 26.64 -14.15
C ARG A 552 -1.69 26.70 -13.47
N PRO A 553 -1.31 27.84 -12.86
CA PRO A 553 0.04 28.04 -12.32
C PRO A 553 0.45 27.00 -11.26
N ALA A 554 -0.49 26.54 -10.43
CA ALA A 554 -0.23 25.51 -9.40
C ALA A 554 0.08 24.11 -10.01
N ALA A 555 -0.34 23.84 -11.24
CA ALA A 555 -0.04 22.56 -11.89
C ALA A 555 1.44 22.44 -12.28
N LEU A 556 2.18 23.54 -12.37
CA LEU A 556 3.61 23.54 -12.71
C LEU A 556 4.48 22.83 -11.66
N ILE A 557 4.02 22.74 -10.41
CA ILE A 557 4.73 22.10 -9.29
C ILE A 557 4.92 20.61 -9.55
N SER A 558 3.89 19.97 -10.10
CA SER A 558 3.85 18.55 -10.40
C SER A 558 4.10 18.26 -11.89
N HIS A 559 4.18 19.29 -12.73
CA HIS A 559 4.34 19.13 -14.17
C HIS A 559 5.76 18.62 -14.51
N PRO A 560 5.90 17.43 -15.12
CA PRO A 560 7.21 16.80 -15.34
C PRO A 560 8.20 17.65 -16.15
N LEU A 561 7.70 18.41 -17.13
CA LEU A 561 8.49 19.34 -17.94
C LEU A 561 8.98 20.54 -17.13
N ALA A 562 8.16 21.09 -16.22
CA ALA A 562 8.55 22.24 -15.40
C ALA A 562 9.61 21.86 -14.36
N ILE A 563 9.45 20.68 -13.74
CA ILE A 563 10.46 20.09 -12.85
C ILE A 563 11.78 19.88 -13.60
N SER A 564 11.71 19.39 -14.85
CA SER A 564 12.90 19.13 -15.66
C SER A 564 13.62 20.43 -16.07
N THR A 565 12.87 21.47 -16.47
CA THR A 565 13.43 22.80 -16.75
C THR A 565 14.10 23.41 -15.52
N ALA A 566 13.47 23.31 -14.35
CA ALA A 566 14.02 23.82 -13.09
C ALA A 566 15.32 23.11 -12.68
N ILE A 567 15.36 21.77 -12.79
CA ILE A 567 16.57 20.98 -12.50
C ILE A 567 17.70 21.34 -13.47
N MET A 568 17.38 21.58 -14.75
CA MET A 568 18.38 21.94 -15.74
C MET A 568 18.98 23.32 -15.49
N LEU A 569 18.15 24.32 -15.19
CA LEU A 569 18.60 25.66 -14.80
C LEU A 569 19.42 25.63 -13.50
N PHE A 570 19.03 24.78 -12.55
CA PHE A 570 19.77 24.59 -11.31
C PHE A 570 21.15 23.98 -11.54
N GLY A 571 21.25 22.96 -12.40
CA GLY A 571 22.51 22.33 -12.78
C GLY A 571 23.42 23.25 -13.59
N LEU A 572 22.86 24.05 -14.50
CA LEU A 572 23.58 25.13 -15.21
C LEU A 572 24.14 26.16 -14.22
N GLY A 573 23.33 26.62 -13.27
CA GLY A 573 23.77 27.57 -12.24
C GLY A 573 24.87 27.00 -11.34
N ALA A 574 24.75 25.73 -10.94
CA ALA A 574 25.77 25.01 -10.18
C ALA A 574 27.10 24.86 -10.97
N ALA A 575 27.02 24.61 -12.28
CA ALA A 575 28.20 24.57 -13.14
C ALA A 575 28.90 25.94 -13.20
N PHE A 576 28.14 27.03 -13.39
CA PHE A 576 28.70 28.39 -13.41
C PHE A 576 29.33 28.81 -12.08
N LEU A 577 28.82 28.31 -10.95
CA LEU A 577 29.42 28.52 -9.62
C LEU A 577 30.81 27.90 -9.46
N THR A 578 31.18 26.93 -10.31
CA THR A 578 32.51 26.31 -10.31
C THR A 578 33.54 27.04 -11.20
N VAL A 579 33.13 28.08 -11.95
CA VAL A 579 34.04 28.93 -12.73
C VAL A 579 34.81 29.86 -11.78
N SER A 580 36.11 30.08 -12.01
CA SER A 580 36.93 30.95 -11.15
C SER A 580 36.60 32.44 -11.27
N GLN A 581 36.04 32.88 -12.42
CA GLN A 581 35.66 34.27 -12.68
C GLN A 581 34.40 34.70 -11.92
N ARG A 582 34.48 35.83 -11.19
CA ARG A 582 33.43 36.33 -10.29
C ARG A 582 32.08 36.58 -10.98
N TRP A 583 32.10 37.12 -12.20
CA TRP A 583 30.87 37.38 -12.97
C TRP A 583 30.06 36.10 -13.22
N TRP A 584 30.72 35.03 -13.67
CA TRP A 584 30.04 33.75 -13.93
C TRP A 584 29.52 33.08 -12.67
N ARG A 585 30.20 33.24 -11.53
CA ARG A 585 29.66 32.78 -10.25
C ARG A 585 28.41 33.56 -9.83
N ALA A 586 28.35 34.86 -10.10
CA ALA A 586 27.15 35.66 -9.84
C ALA A 586 25.98 35.25 -10.76
N VAL A 587 26.25 35.04 -12.06
CA VAL A 587 25.27 34.50 -13.01
C VAL A 587 24.77 33.13 -12.54
N GLY A 588 25.68 32.23 -12.14
CA GLY A 588 25.35 30.90 -11.63
C GLY A 588 24.52 30.93 -10.36
N PHE A 589 24.83 31.84 -9.43
CA PHE A 589 24.02 32.06 -8.23
C PHE A 589 22.61 32.53 -8.60
N LEU A 590 22.47 33.51 -9.49
CA LEU A 590 21.18 34.03 -9.96
C LEU A 590 20.35 32.96 -10.69
N THR A 591 20.97 32.12 -11.54
CA THR A 591 20.26 31.04 -12.25
C THR A 591 19.82 29.93 -11.30
N SER A 592 20.68 29.49 -10.38
CA SER A 592 20.30 28.51 -9.36
C SER A 592 19.24 29.06 -8.40
N PHE A 593 19.32 30.34 -8.04
CA PHE A 593 18.35 31.00 -7.16
C PHE A 593 17.00 31.21 -7.86
N ALA A 594 16.97 31.59 -9.14
CA ALA A 594 15.73 31.68 -9.91
C ALA A 594 15.06 30.30 -10.13
N ALA A 595 15.86 29.25 -10.35
CA ALA A 595 15.37 27.88 -10.49
C ALA A 595 14.78 27.31 -9.17
N LEU A 596 15.42 27.60 -8.04
CA LEU A 596 14.90 27.26 -6.71
C LEU A 596 13.71 28.14 -6.31
N GLY A 597 13.80 29.43 -6.58
CA GLY A 597 12.78 30.44 -6.28
C GLY A 597 11.49 30.20 -7.06
N GLY A 598 11.56 29.81 -8.34
CA GLY A 598 10.39 29.44 -9.13
C GLY A 598 9.66 28.21 -8.59
N GLY A 599 10.39 27.24 -8.04
CA GLY A 599 9.79 26.09 -7.35
C GLY A 599 9.06 26.47 -6.06
N VAL A 600 9.62 27.39 -5.27
CA VAL A 600 9.03 27.90 -4.02
C VAL A 600 7.89 28.89 -4.26
N PHE A 601 7.94 29.66 -5.34
CA PHE A 601 6.90 30.62 -5.74
C PHE A 601 5.69 29.91 -6.37
N LEU A 602 5.92 28.77 -7.03
CA LEU A 602 4.86 27.95 -7.63
C LEU A 602 4.32 26.89 -6.67
N SER A 603 5.08 26.41 -5.67
CA SER A 603 4.69 25.32 -4.74
C SER A 603 3.51 25.62 -3.82
N GLY A 604 2.92 26.82 -3.88
CA GLY A 604 1.80 27.21 -3.00
C GLY A 604 2.17 27.32 -1.51
N ASP A 605 3.39 26.95 -1.11
CA ASP A 605 3.91 27.04 0.26
C ASP A 605 4.67 28.36 0.53
N GLY A 606 4.76 29.24 -0.47
CA GLY A 606 5.45 30.52 -0.38
C GLY A 606 4.66 31.58 0.41
N TRP A 607 4.62 31.45 1.74
CA TRP A 607 4.45 32.48 2.80
C TRP A 607 3.37 33.60 2.68
N LEU A 608 2.66 33.76 1.57
CA LEU A 608 1.70 34.82 1.29
C LEU A 608 0.53 34.24 0.48
N ILE A 609 -0.60 34.01 1.17
CA ILE A 609 -1.96 33.72 0.64
C ILE A 609 -2.15 32.24 0.17
N HIS A 610 -2.96 31.34 0.74
CA HIS A 610 -4.11 31.40 1.64
C HIS A 610 -3.92 30.48 2.86
N ARG A 611 -3.87 31.04 4.07
CA ARG A 611 -4.25 30.25 5.26
C ARG A 611 -5.74 29.93 5.11
N LEU A 612 -6.09 28.66 4.93
CA LEU A 612 -7.39 28.21 5.42
C LEU A 612 -7.45 28.66 6.89
N PRO A 613 -8.51 29.35 7.35
CA PRO A 613 -8.62 29.70 8.74
C PRO A 613 -8.54 28.42 9.56
N SER A 614 -7.66 28.42 10.56
CA SER A 614 -7.42 27.28 11.43
C SER A 614 -8.75 26.79 12.02
N LEU A 615 -9.01 25.48 11.93
CA LEU A 615 -10.10 24.86 12.69
C LEU A 615 -9.96 25.22 14.16
N ALA A 616 -11.04 25.78 14.72
CA ALA A 616 -11.15 25.88 16.18
C ALA A 616 -11.27 24.45 16.73
N TRP A 617 -10.56 24.15 17.81
CA TRP A 617 -10.63 22.85 18.47
C TRP A 617 -11.27 23.03 19.83
N SER A 618 -12.38 22.33 20.04
CA SER A 618 -13.10 22.34 21.32
C SER A 618 -13.09 20.93 21.92
N ALA A 619 -13.00 20.82 23.24
CA ALA A 619 -13.25 19.55 23.92
C ALA A 619 -14.75 19.47 24.24
N ALA A 620 -15.36 18.32 23.97
CA ALA A 620 -16.73 18.04 24.39
C ALA A 620 -16.80 16.65 25.01
N ARG A 621 -17.75 16.47 25.95
CA ARG A 621 -17.96 15.18 26.61
C ARG A 621 -19.13 14.47 25.95
N VAL A 622 -19.08 13.15 25.99
CA VAL A 622 -20.16 12.29 25.51
C VAL A 622 -20.78 11.54 26.68
N THR A 623 -22.10 11.56 26.76
CA THR A 623 -22.87 10.75 27.70
C THR A 623 -23.62 9.66 26.93
N PRO A 624 -23.57 8.38 27.36
CA PRO A 624 -24.34 7.32 26.72
C PRO A 624 -25.84 7.65 26.75
N ALA A 625 -26.50 7.51 25.61
CA ALA A 625 -27.93 7.84 25.42
C ALA A 625 -28.76 6.67 24.85
N GLY A 626 -28.13 5.56 24.47
CA GLY A 626 -28.80 4.33 24.03
C GLY A 626 -27.83 3.31 23.41
N MET A 627 -28.20 2.04 23.42
CA MET A 627 -27.44 0.94 22.80
C MET A 627 -28.40 -0.07 22.18
N VAL A 628 -28.10 -0.52 20.96
CA VAL A 628 -28.76 -1.68 20.34
C VAL A 628 -27.70 -2.68 19.89
N ARG A 629 -27.95 -3.98 20.14
CA ARG A 629 -27.11 -5.08 19.63
C ARG A 629 -27.71 -5.62 18.34
N ILE A 630 -26.88 -5.82 17.33
CA ILE A 630 -27.27 -6.40 16.06
C ILE A 630 -26.56 -7.74 15.87
N ALA A 631 -27.29 -8.75 15.41
CA ALA A 631 -26.72 -10.04 15.07
C ALA A 631 -25.85 -9.91 13.81
N GLY A 632 -24.72 -10.61 13.76
CA GLY A 632 -23.74 -10.46 12.67
C GLY A 632 -22.93 -9.16 12.77
N GLY A 633 -22.22 -8.79 11.70
CA GLY A 633 -21.46 -7.54 11.66
C GLY A 633 -22.12 -6.49 10.76
N GLY A 634 -21.78 -5.22 10.98
CA GLY A 634 -22.26 -4.09 10.16
C GLY A 634 -21.13 -3.35 9.44
N LEU A 635 -21.38 -2.87 8.22
CA LEU A 635 -20.41 -2.20 7.35
C LEU A 635 -20.60 -0.67 7.32
N SER A 636 -21.83 -0.20 7.08
CA SER A 636 -22.16 1.23 7.06
C SER A 636 -23.34 1.53 7.96
N LEU A 637 -23.37 2.74 8.52
CA LEU A 637 -24.40 3.25 9.41
C LEU A 637 -25.05 4.49 8.79
N ALA A 638 -26.37 4.53 8.76
CA ALA A 638 -27.18 5.71 8.50
C ALA A 638 -28.05 6.01 9.72
N ALA A 639 -28.40 7.28 9.94
CA ALA A 639 -29.14 7.71 11.12
C ALA A 639 -30.28 8.67 10.77
N SER A 640 -31.32 8.71 11.61
CA SER A 640 -32.38 9.71 11.48
C SER A 640 -31.90 11.12 11.88
N PRO A 641 -32.61 12.19 11.51
CA PRO A 641 -32.28 13.57 11.89
C PRO A 641 -31.96 13.80 13.37
N ASN A 642 -32.73 13.22 14.27
CA ASN A 642 -32.47 13.32 15.72
C ASN A 642 -31.60 12.16 16.28
N GLY A 643 -31.17 11.23 15.41
CA GLY A 643 -30.41 10.05 15.76
C GLY A 643 -31.14 9.04 16.65
N SER A 644 -32.48 9.02 16.63
CA SER A 644 -33.32 8.06 17.37
C SER A 644 -33.45 6.73 16.63
N ALA A 645 -33.33 6.75 15.31
CA ALA A 645 -33.39 5.57 14.46
C ALA A 645 -32.09 5.39 13.65
N PHE A 646 -31.83 4.16 13.24
CA PHE A 646 -30.63 3.76 12.51
C PHE A 646 -30.97 2.78 11.39
N ALA A 647 -30.11 2.75 10.36
CA ALA A 647 -30.08 1.70 9.36
C ALA A 647 -28.64 1.22 9.16
N VAL A 648 -28.43 -0.09 9.15
CA VAL A 648 -27.09 -0.69 9.01
C VAL A 648 -27.05 -1.72 7.88
N THR A 649 -25.99 -1.70 7.08
CA THR A 649 -25.71 -2.75 6.08
C THR A 649 -24.92 -3.90 6.72
N GLN A 650 -25.28 -5.16 6.46
CA GLN A 650 -24.66 -6.34 7.11
C GLN A 650 -23.63 -7.09 6.23
N TYR A 651 -22.65 -7.78 6.85
CA TYR A 651 -21.60 -8.54 6.15
C TYR A 651 -22.00 -9.94 5.62
N HIS A 652 -23.17 -10.48 5.96
CA HIS A 652 -23.53 -11.86 5.57
C HIS A 652 -24.08 -11.92 4.15
N ALA A 653 -23.25 -12.44 3.24
CA ALA A 653 -23.64 -12.83 1.89
C ALA A 653 -24.62 -14.02 1.92
N PRO A 654 -25.67 -14.04 1.08
CA PRO A 654 -26.58 -15.18 0.97
C PRO A 654 -25.83 -16.43 0.50
N ARG A 655 -26.30 -17.60 0.93
CA ARG A 655 -25.88 -18.88 0.35
C ARG A 655 -26.27 -18.89 -1.14
N ARG A 656 -25.44 -19.53 -1.97
CA ARG A 656 -25.69 -19.70 -3.42
C ARG A 656 -27.13 -20.19 -3.67
N GLY A 657 -27.92 -19.41 -4.40
CA GLY A 657 -29.24 -19.83 -4.92
C GLY A 657 -30.42 -18.90 -4.61
N GLU A 658 -30.27 -17.92 -3.72
CA GLU A 658 -31.35 -16.96 -3.40
C GLU A 658 -31.14 -15.62 -4.10
N ALA A 659 -32.09 -15.23 -4.96
CA ALA A 659 -32.24 -13.86 -5.41
C ALA A 659 -32.93 -13.05 -4.29
N GLY A 660 -32.27 -11.97 -3.84
CA GLY A 660 -32.78 -11.05 -2.82
C GLY A 660 -32.28 -11.39 -1.41
N SER A 661 -31.24 -10.70 -0.96
CA SER A 661 -30.78 -10.78 0.43
C SER A 661 -30.80 -9.39 1.04
N ALA A 662 -31.55 -9.24 2.14
CA ALA A 662 -31.75 -7.99 2.86
C ALA A 662 -30.46 -7.19 3.03
N ARG A 663 -30.46 -5.98 2.47
CA ARG A 663 -29.28 -5.10 2.38
C ARG A 663 -29.19 -4.17 3.59
N TYR A 664 -30.32 -3.86 4.25
CA TYR A 664 -30.39 -2.98 5.41
C TYR A 664 -31.15 -3.60 6.58
N LEU A 665 -30.68 -3.28 7.78
CA LEU A 665 -31.33 -3.58 9.05
C LEU A 665 -31.67 -2.25 9.74
N ILE A 666 -32.96 -1.99 9.94
CA ILE A 666 -33.54 -0.70 10.32
C ILE A 666 -34.19 -0.83 11.70
N GLY A 667 -33.88 0.08 12.64
CA GLY A 667 -34.42 0.01 13.99
C GLY A 667 -34.39 1.34 14.74
N ARG A 668 -34.92 1.33 15.96
CA ARG A 668 -34.91 2.46 16.90
C ARG A 668 -34.00 2.17 18.08
N LEU A 669 -33.36 3.22 18.60
CA LEU A 669 -32.48 3.15 19.78
C LEU A 669 -33.27 3.22 21.11
N ALA A 670 -34.48 3.81 21.10
CA ALA A 670 -35.34 3.91 22.28
C ALA A 670 -36.04 2.60 22.64
N ASP A 671 -36.19 1.69 21.67
CA ASP A 671 -36.89 0.42 21.84
C ASP A 671 -35.91 -0.75 21.68
N SER A 672 -35.00 -0.88 22.63
CA SER A 672 -33.96 -1.92 22.61
C SER A 672 -34.51 -3.36 22.67
N ALA A 673 -35.80 -3.51 23.00
CA ALA A 673 -36.49 -4.79 23.06
C ALA A 673 -37.08 -5.21 21.69
N ALA A 674 -37.46 -4.24 20.84
CA ALA A 674 -37.96 -4.52 19.50
C ALA A 674 -36.82 -4.98 18.57
N ARG A 675 -37.06 -6.09 17.85
CA ARG A 675 -36.11 -6.57 16.84
C ARG A 675 -36.08 -5.60 15.65
N PRO A 676 -34.90 -5.17 15.18
CA PRO A 676 -34.79 -4.37 13.97
C PRO A 676 -35.38 -5.10 12.75
N ARG A 677 -36.06 -4.36 11.87
CA ARG A 677 -36.63 -4.90 10.64
C ARG A 677 -35.59 -4.97 9.53
N THR A 678 -35.77 -5.86 8.57
CA THR A 678 -34.93 -5.97 7.38
C THR A 678 -35.54 -5.24 6.19
N SER A 679 -34.71 -4.80 5.25
CA SER A 679 -35.13 -4.21 3.97
C SER A 679 -34.16 -4.62 2.85
N ASP A 680 -34.72 -5.00 1.70
CA ASP A 680 -34.00 -5.35 0.48
C ASP A 680 -33.63 -4.14 -0.39
N ALA A 681 -33.93 -2.92 0.09
CA ALA A 681 -33.63 -1.68 -0.61
C ALA A 681 -32.16 -1.61 -1.05
N MET A 682 -31.93 -1.14 -2.27
CA MET A 682 -30.59 -0.91 -2.80
C MET A 682 -29.91 0.32 -2.17
N LYS A 683 -30.69 1.37 -1.91
CA LYS A 683 -30.29 2.58 -1.18
C LYS A 683 -31.42 3.00 -0.23
N LEU A 684 -31.04 3.56 0.91
CA LEU A 684 -31.99 4.01 1.93
C LEU A 684 -31.52 5.34 2.53
N VAL A 685 -32.44 6.29 2.69
CA VAL A 685 -32.20 7.57 3.37
C VAL A 685 -33.38 7.87 4.29
N PHE A 686 -33.11 8.42 5.49
CA PHE A 686 -34.17 8.84 6.41
C PHE A 686 -34.87 10.10 5.89
N LEU A 687 -36.19 10.05 5.67
CA LEU A 687 -37.01 11.22 5.36
C LEU A 687 -37.14 12.08 6.62
N ASP A 688 -37.55 11.43 7.71
CA ASP A 688 -37.74 11.99 9.05
C ASP A 688 -37.35 10.93 10.10
N ASP A 689 -37.73 11.14 11.36
CA ASP A 689 -37.41 10.20 12.46
C ASP A 689 -38.29 8.95 12.51
N GLU A 690 -39.30 8.88 11.64
CA GLU A 690 -40.35 7.86 11.62
C GLU A 690 -40.46 7.14 10.26
N THR A 691 -39.87 7.71 9.21
CA THR A 691 -40.06 7.34 7.80
C THR A 691 -38.72 7.28 7.06
N VAL A 692 -38.55 6.26 6.21
CA VAL A 692 -37.39 6.09 5.33
C VAL A 692 -37.81 6.10 3.87
N LEU A 693 -36.97 6.66 3.01
CA LEU A 693 -37.06 6.48 1.57
C LEU A 693 -36.21 5.27 1.19
N ALA A 694 -36.85 4.23 0.69
CA ALA A 694 -36.25 2.99 0.24
C ALA A 694 -36.31 2.90 -1.28
N LEU A 695 -35.15 2.85 -1.93
CA LEU A 695 -35.05 2.63 -3.38
C LEU A 695 -34.86 1.14 -3.64
N GLU A 696 -35.68 0.54 -4.48
CA GLU A 696 -35.65 -0.89 -4.80
C GLU A 696 -35.76 -1.12 -6.32
N ALA A 697 -35.20 -2.22 -6.82
CA ALA A 697 -35.44 -2.65 -8.19
C ALA A 697 -36.85 -3.23 -8.31
N HIS A 698 -37.56 -2.88 -9.37
CA HIS A 698 -38.88 -3.41 -9.68
C HIS A 698 -38.85 -4.05 -11.07
N GLY A 699 -38.66 -5.37 -11.11
CA GLY A 699 -38.41 -6.11 -12.34
C GLY A 699 -36.99 -5.87 -12.88
N ALA A 700 -36.81 -6.06 -14.19
CA ALA A 700 -35.51 -5.89 -14.84
C ALA A 700 -35.22 -4.43 -15.23
N ASP A 701 -36.26 -3.62 -15.50
CA ASP A 701 -36.10 -2.37 -16.28
C ASP A 701 -36.56 -1.11 -15.52
N SER A 702 -36.93 -1.22 -14.24
CA SER A 702 -37.42 -0.06 -13.48
C SER A 702 -36.97 -0.05 -12.01
N LEU A 703 -36.91 1.16 -11.45
CA LEU A 703 -36.71 1.40 -10.03
C LEU A 703 -38.00 1.92 -9.39
N GLU A 704 -38.24 1.50 -8.15
CA GLU A 704 -39.33 2.00 -7.32
C GLU A 704 -38.76 2.62 -6.04
N LEU A 705 -39.07 3.89 -5.82
CA LEU A 705 -38.80 4.62 -4.59
C LEU A 705 -40.04 4.58 -3.70
N ARG A 706 -39.91 4.10 -2.47
CA ARG A 706 -41.00 3.98 -1.50
C ARG A 706 -40.71 4.80 -0.25
N ALA A 707 -41.71 5.52 0.25
CA ALA A 707 -41.70 6.09 1.59
C ALA A 707 -42.32 5.07 2.55
N GLU A 708 -41.49 4.47 3.41
CA GLU A 708 -41.87 3.41 4.34
C GLU A 708 -41.77 3.90 5.78
N ARG A 709 -42.73 3.53 6.64
CA ARG A 709 -42.56 3.70 8.09
C ARG A 709 -41.41 2.83 8.61
N ILE A 710 -40.72 3.30 9.63
CA ILE A 710 -39.67 2.55 10.31
C ILE A 710 -40.28 1.39 11.10
N ALA A 711 -41.36 1.65 11.84
CA ALA A 711 -42.10 0.65 12.59
C ALA A 711 -43.07 -0.09 11.67
N ALA A 712 -43.13 -1.41 11.82
CA ALA A 712 -44.19 -2.22 11.24
C ALA A 712 -45.50 -2.02 12.01
N ASP A 713 -46.63 -2.29 11.37
CA ASP A 713 -47.94 -2.35 12.03
C ASP A 713 -48.07 -3.59 12.95
N ALA A 714 -49.19 -3.70 13.66
CA ALA A 714 -49.45 -4.81 14.58
C ALA A 714 -49.45 -6.21 13.90
N LEU A 715 -49.58 -6.25 12.57
CA LEU A 715 -49.57 -7.47 11.75
C LEU A 715 -48.17 -7.75 11.16
N GLY A 716 -47.19 -6.89 11.41
CA GLY A 716 -45.82 -7.02 10.90
C GLY A 716 -45.64 -6.47 9.47
N ASN A 717 -46.65 -5.84 8.88
CA ASN A 717 -46.53 -5.20 7.57
C ASN A 717 -45.91 -3.81 7.73
N VAL A 718 -45.14 -3.38 6.73
CA VAL A 718 -44.55 -2.03 6.72
C VAL A 718 -45.49 -1.08 5.98
N PRO A 719 -46.08 -0.06 6.65
CA PRO A 719 -46.92 0.92 5.98
C PRO A 719 -46.11 1.72 4.93
N ILE A 720 -46.55 1.62 3.66
CA ILE A 720 -46.01 2.41 2.55
C ILE A 720 -46.89 3.64 2.39
N LEU A 721 -46.34 4.81 2.69
CA LEU A 721 -47.04 6.10 2.63
C LEU A 721 -47.16 6.62 1.20
N TRP A 722 -46.14 6.37 0.39
CA TRP A 722 -46.04 6.84 -0.98
C TRP A 722 -45.06 5.97 -1.77
N ARG A 723 -45.26 5.87 -3.08
CA ARG A 723 -44.32 5.20 -3.98
C ARG A 723 -44.26 5.91 -5.33
N GLN A 724 -43.09 5.88 -5.95
CA GLN A 724 -42.86 6.42 -7.29
C GLN A 724 -41.98 5.47 -8.09
N ARG A 725 -42.32 5.30 -9.38
CA ARG A 725 -41.55 4.49 -10.31
C ARG A 725 -40.89 5.36 -11.36
N PHE A 726 -39.71 4.93 -11.79
CA PHE A 726 -38.96 5.54 -12.89
C PHE A 726 -38.06 4.49 -13.55
N PRO A 727 -37.55 4.75 -14.77
CA PRO A 727 -36.69 3.81 -15.49
C PRO A 727 -35.47 3.38 -14.68
N LEU A 728 -34.89 2.23 -15.06
CA LEU A 728 -33.66 1.72 -14.44
C LEU A 728 -32.54 2.76 -14.53
N ILE A 729 -31.84 2.90 -13.41
CA ILE A 729 -30.61 3.70 -13.30
C ILE A 729 -29.56 2.78 -12.67
N GLU A 730 -28.42 2.64 -13.33
CA GLU A 730 -27.31 1.85 -12.83
C GLU A 730 -26.55 2.62 -11.74
N GLU A 731 -26.09 1.89 -10.72
CA GLU A 731 -25.34 2.43 -9.57
C GLU A 731 -25.99 3.65 -8.87
N PRO A 732 -27.28 3.61 -8.53
CA PRO A 732 -27.99 4.79 -8.07
C PRO A 732 -27.48 5.26 -6.69
N GLN A 733 -27.33 6.58 -6.53
CA GLN A 733 -27.28 7.27 -5.26
C GLN A 733 -28.64 7.93 -4.98
N LEU A 734 -29.08 7.88 -3.73
CA LEU A 734 -30.31 8.51 -3.27
C LEU A 734 -29.94 9.68 -2.34
N MET A 735 -30.47 10.86 -2.64
CA MET A 735 -30.28 12.07 -1.87
C MET A 735 -31.62 12.71 -1.50
N ILE A 736 -31.61 13.50 -0.44
CA ILE A 736 -32.80 14.19 0.08
C ILE A 736 -32.53 15.65 0.43
N ASP A 737 -33.45 16.51 0.03
CA ASP A 737 -33.59 17.87 0.56
C ASP A 737 -34.81 17.91 1.48
N ARG A 738 -34.54 17.82 2.79
CA ARG A 738 -35.60 17.79 3.80
C ARG A 738 -36.31 19.14 3.96
N ALA A 739 -35.63 20.24 3.67
CA ALA A 739 -36.21 21.58 3.80
C ALA A 739 -37.32 21.81 2.76
N HIS A 740 -37.12 21.27 1.55
CA HIS A 740 -38.10 21.38 0.45
C HIS A 740 -38.93 20.11 0.24
N GLY A 741 -38.69 19.05 1.03
CA GLY A 741 -39.39 17.77 0.89
C GLY A 741 -39.16 17.10 -0.46
N SER A 742 -37.98 17.30 -1.06
CA SER A 742 -37.63 16.75 -2.37
C SER A 742 -36.56 15.68 -2.27
N TRP A 743 -36.56 14.80 -3.27
CA TRP A 743 -35.62 13.69 -3.39
C TRP A 743 -34.92 13.76 -4.74
N ILE A 744 -33.70 13.26 -4.78
CA ILE A 744 -32.88 13.20 -5.99
C ILE A 744 -32.26 11.82 -6.07
N VAL A 745 -32.41 11.15 -7.21
CA VAL A 745 -31.72 9.92 -7.55
C VAL A 745 -30.77 10.22 -8.70
N VAL A 746 -29.50 9.90 -8.53
CA VAL A 746 -28.48 10.05 -9.57
C VAL A 746 -27.79 8.73 -9.82
N GLY A 747 -27.54 8.40 -11.08
CA GLY A 747 -26.75 7.24 -11.47
C GLY A 747 -26.43 7.28 -12.94
N HIS A 748 -26.14 6.13 -13.53
CA HIS A 748 -25.92 6.00 -14.97
C HIS A 748 -27.17 5.52 -15.69
N GLY A 749 -27.31 5.90 -16.96
CA GLY A 749 -28.35 5.35 -17.81
C GLY A 749 -28.15 3.86 -18.11
N ASP A 750 -29.25 3.17 -18.36
CA ASP A 750 -29.22 1.77 -18.79
C ASP A 750 -28.60 1.67 -20.20
N GLY A 751 -27.49 0.95 -20.32
CA GLY A 751 -26.75 0.74 -21.57
C GLY A 751 -25.99 1.96 -22.12
N ASP A 752 -26.14 3.15 -21.52
CA ASP A 752 -25.35 4.34 -21.83
C ASP A 752 -24.72 4.93 -20.54
N TRP A 753 -23.43 5.24 -20.56
CA TRP A 753 -22.74 5.86 -19.42
C TRP A 753 -23.15 7.34 -19.20
N SER A 754 -24.37 7.71 -19.60
CA SER A 754 -24.92 9.04 -19.39
C SER A 754 -25.25 9.23 -17.92
N ILE A 755 -25.04 10.42 -17.39
CA ILE A 755 -25.45 10.74 -16.02
C ILE A 755 -26.94 11.06 -16.07
N VAL A 756 -27.72 10.27 -15.34
CA VAL A 756 -29.17 10.42 -15.20
C VAL A 756 -29.48 10.92 -13.80
N VAL A 757 -30.13 12.09 -13.73
CA VAL A 757 -30.64 12.68 -12.49
C VAL A 757 -32.16 12.69 -12.56
N VAL A 758 -32.81 12.04 -11.61
CA VAL A 758 -34.27 12.03 -11.43
C VAL A 758 -34.61 12.73 -10.12
N THR A 759 -35.51 13.70 -10.15
CA THR A 759 -35.91 14.42 -8.94
C THR A 759 -37.39 14.78 -8.95
N ASP A 760 -38.02 14.72 -7.77
CA ASP A 760 -39.36 15.23 -7.52
C ASP A 760 -39.51 15.58 -6.02
N THR A 761 -40.69 16.04 -5.66
CA THR A 761 -41.16 16.15 -4.26
C THR A 761 -41.71 14.82 -3.76
N VAL A 762 -41.63 14.58 -2.45
CA VAL A 762 -42.30 13.43 -1.82
C VAL A 762 -43.82 13.64 -1.94
N GLY A 763 -44.53 12.70 -2.56
CA GLY A 763 -45.95 12.86 -2.91
C GLY A 763 -46.19 13.38 -4.33
N GLY A 764 -45.14 13.84 -5.03
CA GLY A 764 -45.18 14.19 -6.44
C GLY A 764 -45.53 12.99 -7.33
N LYS A 765 -46.02 13.29 -8.54
CA LYS A 765 -46.45 12.28 -9.54
C LYS A 765 -45.67 12.38 -10.85
N HIS A 766 -44.86 13.42 -11.03
CA HIS A 766 -44.26 13.78 -12.30
C HIS A 766 -42.77 14.09 -12.10
N PRO A 767 -41.94 13.05 -11.87
CA PRO A 767 -40.53 13.25 -11.65
C PRO A 767 -39.86 13.85 -12.88
N LYS A 768 -39.01 14.85 -12.64
CA LYS A 768 -38.18 15.46 -13.68
C LYS A 768 -36.95 14.59 -13.88
N THR A 769 -36.69 14.21 -15.13
CA THR A 769 -35.52 13.43 -15.51
C THR A 769 -34.60 14.26 -16.38
N TYR A 770 -33.36 14.42 -15.93
CA TYR A 770 -32.28 15.05 -16.66
C TYR A 770 -31.33 13.94 -17.11
N ARG A 771 -31.15 13.79 -18.42
CA ARG A 771 -30.12 12.93 -18.99
C ARG A 771 -29.04 13.79 -19.61
N ARG A 772 -27.80 13.65 -19.14
CA ARG A 772 -26.65 14.37 -19.66
C ARG A 772 -25.65 13.36 -20.21
N LEU A 773 -25.31 13.48 -21.48
CA LEU A 773 -24.23 12.70 -22.09
C LEU A 773 -22.94 13.03 -21.34
N GLY A 774 -22.39 12.05 -20.62
CA GLY A 774 -20.99 12.10 -20.23
C GLY A 774 -20.16 12.24 -21.50
N SER A 775 -19.12 13.07 -21.47
CA SER A 775 -18.17 13.25 -22.58
C SER A 775 -17.82 11.92 -23.27
N SER A 776 -18.31 11.70 -24.49
CA SER A 776 -18.10 10.58 -25.44
C SER A 776 -17.30 9.35 -24.96
N SER A 777 -17.92 8.18 -25.17
CA SER A 777 -17.52 6.76 -25.00
C SER A 777 -16.13 6.30 -25.52
N GLN A 778 -15.09 7.10 -25.36
CA GLN A 778 -13.73 6.84 -25.84
C GLN A 778 -12.69 6.81 -24.72
N HIS A 779 -13.08 6.95 -23.45
CA HIS A 779 -12.14 7.19 -22.35
C HIS A 779 -12.12 6.05 -21.34
N VAL A 780 -10.97 5.39 -21.32
CA VAL A 780 -10.43 4.43 -20.36
C VAL A 780 -10.89 4.51 -18.87
N GLY A 781 -11.24 5.69 -18.33
CA GLY A 781 -11.61 5.90 -16.92
C GLY A 781 -13.12 5.84 -16.62
N GLU A 782 -13.96 5.77 -17.65
CA GLU A 782 -15.43 5.74 -17.55
C GLU A 782 -16.02 4.50 -16.85
N PRO A 783 -15.50 3.26 -16.98
CA PRO A 783 -16.08 2.11 -16.27
C PRO A 783 -15.85 2.12 -14.75
N MET A 784 -15.20 3.17 -14.22
CA MET A 784 -15.00 3.41 -12.79
C MET A 784 -15.46 4.82 -12.38
N ALA A 785 -16.23 5.50 -13.25
CA ALA A 785 -16.90 6.74 -12.87
C ALA A 785 -18.00 6.41 -11.86
N GLN A 786 -18.06 7.16 -10.76
CA GLN A 786 -19.06 6.97 -9.72
C GLN A 786 -19.78 8.29 -9.44
N PRO A 787 -21.10 8.34 -9.61
CA PRO A 787 -21.92 9.48 -9.21
C PRO A 787 -21.86 9.64 -7.70
N LEU A 788 -21.65 10.87 -7.24
CA LEU A 788 -21.50 11.19 -5.82
C LEU A 788 -22.65 12.05 -5.30
N ALA A 789 -23.03 13.08 -6.05
CA ALA A 789 -24.08 14.01 -5.68
C ALA A 789 -24.78 14.60 -6.90
N ALA A 790 -26.03 15.04 -6.75
CA ALA A 790 -26.77 15.75 -7.78
C ALA A 790 -27.64 16.86 -7.17
N PHE A 791 -28.04 17.79 -8.04
CA PHE A 791 -28.75 19.01 -7.70
C PHE A 791 -30.08 19.08 -8.46
N SER A 792 -31.02 19.88 -7.94
CA SER A 792 -32.38 20.00 -8.49
C SER A 792 -32.44 20.58 -9.90
N ASP A 793 -31.37 21.21 -10.37
CA ASP A 793 -31.21 21.73 -11.73
C ASP A 793 -30.76 20.66 -12.75
N GLY A 794 -30.55 19.42 -12.28
CA GLY A 794 -30.05 18.31 -13.08
C GLY A 794 -28.53 18.26 -13.20
N GLY A 795 -27.80 19.16 -12.51
CA GLY A 795 -26.36 19.08 -12.39
C GLY A 795 -25.93 17.94 -11.47
N ALA A 796 -24.76 17.35 -11.71
CA ALA A 796 -24.23 16.27 -10.90
C ALA A 796 -22.71 16.36 -10.70
N VAL A 797 -22.25 15.92 -9.54
CA VAL A 797 -20.84 15.71 -9.20
C VAL A 797 -20.58 14.21 -9.18
N TRP A 798 -19.51 13.82 -9.84
CA TRP A 798 -19.08 12.44 -9.98
C TRP A 798 -17.56 12.36 -9.85
N SER A 799 -17.06 11.21 -9.42
CA SER A 799 -15.63 10.93 -9.39
C SER A 799 -15.23 9.98 -10.49
N THR A 800 -14.03 10.13 -11.02
CA THR A 800 -13.38 9.17 -11.92
C THR A 800 -11.90 9.09 -11.59
N PHE A 801 -11.17 8.17 -12.21
CA PHE A 801 -9.71 8.17 -12.10
C PHE A 801 -9.11 9.36 -12.86
N ALA A 802 -8.04 9.92 -12.32
CA ALA A 802 -7.37 11.04 -12.96
C ALA A 802 -6.91 10.72 -14.38
N HIS A 803 -7.17 11.64 -15.31
CA HIS A 803 -6.87 11.49 -16.73
C HIS A 803 -5.38 11.23 -16.94
N LEU A 804 -5.05 10.06 -17.48
CA LEU A 804 -3.81 9.89 -18.22
C LEU A 804 -4.01 10.48 -19.62
N ARG A 805 -3.90 11.81 -19.77
CA ARG A 805 -4.05 12.50 -21.06
C ARG A 805 -3.06 11.92 -22.09
N GLY A 806 -3.62 11.31 -23.14
CA GLY A 806 -2.88 10.80 -24.30
C GLY A 806 -3.69 9.81 -25.14
N ALA A 807 -4.42 8.89 -24.51
CA ALA A 807 -4.94 7.67 -25.14
C ALA A 807 -6.09 7.80 -26.18
N ARG A 808 -6.12 8.86 -27.01
CA ARG A 808 -7.12 9.00 -28.09
C ARG A 808 -7.04 7.92 -29.18
N ASN A 809 -5.93 7.17 -29.28
CA ASN A 809 -5.73 6.14 -30.31
C ASN A 809 -5.35 4.74 -29.79
N ALA A 810 -5.45 4.46 -28.49
CA ALA A 810 -5.08 3.15 -27.96
C ALA A 810 -6.31 2.31 -27.63
N GLY A 811 -6.82 1.57 -28.63
CA GLY A 811 -7.91 0.60 -28.48
C GLY A 811 -7.57 -0.64 -27.65
N SER A 812 -6.89 -0.53 -26.50
CA SER A 812 -6.65 -1.67 -25.61
C SER A 812 -6.87 -1.36 -24.12
N SER A 813 -7.71 -2.17 -23.49
CA SER A 813 -8.22 -2.05 -22.12
C SER A 813 -7.20 -2.41 -21.00
N LEU A 814 -5.94 -2.72 -21.33
CA LEU A 814 -5.00 -3.35 -20.40
C LEU A 814 -4.06 -2.35 -19.68
N MET A 815 -3.67 -1.26 -20.35
CA MET A 815 -2.77 -0.24 -19.79
C MET A 815 -3.29 0.58 -18.60
N PRO A 816 -4.58 0.93 -18.53
CA PRO A 816 -5.12 1.70 -17.42
C PRO A 816 -5.10 0.92 -16.10
N MET A 817 -5.38 -0.38 -16.20
CA MET A 817 -5.42 -1.31 -15.09
C MET A 817 -4.02 -1.51 -14.48
N LEU A 818 -2.97 -1.53 -15.30
CA LEU A 818 -1.57 -1.63 -14.85
C LEU A 818 -1.06 -0.34 -14.18
N MET A 819 -1.51 0.84 -14.63
CA MET A 819 -1.10 2.11 -14.03
C MET A 819 -1.81 2.43 -12.71
N ALA A 820 -3.09 2.05 -12.55
CA ALA A 820 -3.79 2.09 -11.27
C ALA A 820 -3.13 1.23 -10.18
N MET A 821 -2.28 0.27 -10.56
CA MET A 821 -1.58 -0.63 -9.64
C MET A 821 -0.18 -0.17 -9.23
N THR A 822 0.38 0.88 -9.86
CA THR A 822 1.78 1.33 -9.64
C THR A 822 1.92 2.82 -9.30
N ALA A 823 1.00 3.68 -9.75
CA ALA A 823 0.88 5.04 -9.25
C ALA A 823 -0.03 5.06 -8.00
N SER A 824 0.18 6.01 -7.10
CA SER A 824 -0.85 6.36 -6.11
C SER A 824 -2.11 6.71 -6.90
N ALA A 825 -3.15 5.88 -6.80
CA ALA A 825 -4.43 6.11 -7.48
C ALA A 825 -4.92 7.52 -7.14
N ARG A 826 -4.96 8.40 -8.13
CA ARG A 826 -5.51 9.75 -7.99
C ARG A 826 -6.90 9.77 -8.59
N TRP A 827 -7.84 10.33 -7.84
CA TRP A 827 -9.22 10.50 -8.28
C TRP A 827 -9.42 11.94 -8.75
N GLU A 828 -10.30 12.14 -9.71
CA GLU A 828 -10.77 13.46 -10.13
C GLU A 828 -12.23 13.61 -9.77
N LEU A 829 -12.57 14.72 -9.12
CA LEU A 829 -13.93 15.20 -8.99
C LEU A 829 -14.27 16.00 -10.24
N ARG A 830 -15.38 15.62 -10.88
CA ARG A 830 -15.92 16.30 -12.05
C ARG A 830 -17.37 16.69 -11.80
N GLY A 831 -17.76 17.76 -12.45
CA GLY A 831 -19.10 18.31 -12.45
C GLY A 831 -19.69 18.21 -13.85
N THR A 832 -20.96 17.87 -13.98
CA THR A 832 -21.70 18.02 -15.23
C THR A 832 -22.93 18.89 -14.99
N ASP A 833 -23.16 19.86 -15.86
CA ASP A 833 -24.35 20.71 -15.86
C ASP A 833 -24.85 20.94 -17.30
N ALA A 834 -25.77 21.88 -17.51
CA ALA A 834 -26.28 22.21 -18.85
C ALA A 834 -25.20 22.75 -19.82
N ALA A 835 -24.09 23.30 -19.30
CA ALA A 835 -22.98 23.81 -20.08
C ALA A 835 -21.91 22.74 -20.37
N GLY A 836 -22.03 21.55 -19.78
CA GLY A 836 -21.18 20.38 -20.03
C GLY A 836 -20.24 20.03 -18.88
N ASP A 837 -19.29 19.12 -19.15
CA ASP A 837 -18.42 18.55 -18.14
C ASP A 837 -17.27 19.50 -17.73
N ARG A 838 -17.07 19.66 -16.43
CA ARG A 838 -16.00 20.46 -15.83
C ARG A 838 -15.19 19.65 -14.82
N PHE A 839 -13.92 20.00 -14.70
CA PHE A 839 -13.05 19.48 -13.65
C PHE A 839 -13.19 20.35 -12.40
N LEU A 840 -13.34 19.72 -11.23
CA LEU A 840 -13.50 20.41 -9.95
C LEU A 840 -12.24 20.32 -9.08
N ALA A 841 -11.75 19.11 -8.84
CA ALA A 841 -10.60 18.87 -7.98
C ALA A 841 -9.90 17.53 -8.26
N GLU A 842 -8.63 17.43 -7.87
CA GLU A 842 -7.86 16.18 -7.83
C GLU A 842 -7.77 15.71 -6.38
N LEU A 843 -7.95 14.40 -6.16
CA LEU A 843 -7.99 13.75 -4.86
C LEU A 843 -6.95 12.62 -4.81
N GLU A 844 -6.37 12.40 -3.64
CA GLU A 844 -5.46 11.30 -3.32
C GLU A 844 -6.20 10.09 -2.72
N GLY A 845 -7.43 10.31 -2.25
CA GLY A 845 -8.29 9.35 -1.57
C GLY A 845 -9.63 9.13 -2.26
N PHE A 846 -10.36 8.12 -1.79
CA PHE A 846 -11.70 7.82 -2.32
C PHE A 846 -12.73 8.82 -1.78
N PRO A 847 -13.51 9.50 -2.66
CA PRO A 847 -14.54 10.44 -2.22
C PRO A 847 -15.88 9.77 -1.89
N SER A 848 -16.58 10.32 -0.91
CA SER A 848 -18.01 10.06 -0.66
C SER A 848 -18.72 11.36 -0.30
N CYS A 849 -20.01 11.47 -0.61
CA CYS A 849 -20.83 12.64 -0.26
C CYS A 849 -22.00 12.24 0.64
N ALA A 850 -22.50 13.22 1.40
CA ALA A 850 -23.66 13.06 2.26
C ALA A 850 -24.92 12.79 1.43
N SER A 851 -25.83 12.01 2.03
CA SER A 851 -27.14 11.73 1.44
C SER A 851 -28.13 12.90 1.59
N GLU A 852 -27.78 13.92 2.36
CA GLU A 852 -28.55 15.14 2.52
C GLU A 852 -27.96 16.30 1.70
N ILE A 853 -28.86 17.12 1.16
CA ILE A 853 -28.53 18.35 0.43
C ILE A 853 -29.47 19.48 0.87
N ASP A 854 -28.96 20.71 0.91
CA ASP A 854 -29.75 21.92 1.12
C ASP A 854 -29.39 23.00 0.09
N GLY A 855 -29.94 24.21 0.25
CA GLY A 855 -29.59 25.38 -0.56
C GLY A 855 -28.11 25.82 -0.45
N ARG A 856 -27.32 25.27 0.49
CA ARG A 856 -25.87 25.47 0.62
C ARG A 856 -25.06 24.32 0.00
N GLY A 857 -25.72 23.30 -0.55
CA GLY A 857 -25.12 22.14 -1.18
C GLY A 857 -24.96 20.92 -0.26
N THR A 858 -24.04 20.03 -0.61
CA THR A 858 -23.77 18.79 0.15
C THR A 858 -22.32 18.71 0.61
N LEU A 859 -22.07 18.00 1.72
CA LEU A 859 -20.73 17.74 2.23
C LEU A 859 -20.16 16.49 1.58
N CYS A 860 -18.91 16.57 1.13
CA CYS A 860 -18.17 15.45 0.59
C CYS A 860 -16.86 15.27 1.35
N VAL A 861 -16.47 14.02 1.59
CA VAL A 861 -15.26 13.67 2.32
C VAL A 861 -14.36 12.82 1.44
N GLU A 862 -13.08 13.12 1.48
CA GLU A 862 -12.02 12.36 0.83
C GLU A 862 -11.29 11.54 1.90
N HIS A 863 -11.27 10.22 1.73
CA HIS A 863 -10.50 9.33 2.60
C HIS A 863 -9.17 8.96 1.95
N SER A 864 -8.06 9.56 2.42
CA SER A 864 -6.68 9.24 1.99
C SER A 864 -5.80 8.76 3.16
N PRO A 865 -4.80 7.90 2.89
CA PRO A 865 -3.83 7.45 3.91
C PRO A 865 -3.03 8.56 4.58
N ASN A 866 -2.92 9.74 3.96
CA ASN A 866 -2.06 10.83 4.40
C ASN A 866 -2.82 12.03 4.97
N VAL A 867 -4.05 12.26 4.51
CA VAL A 867 -4.91 13.38 4.96
C VAL A 867 -6.35 13.05 4.58
N SER A 868 -7.29 13.32 5.48
CA SER A 868 -8.72 13.28 5.10
C SER A 868 -9.21 14.70 4.89
N ARG A 869 -9.81 14.98 3.73
CA ARG A 869 -10.26 16.34 3.37
C ARG A 869 -11.77 16.41 3.35
N VAL A 870 -12.32 17.52 3.81
CA VAL A 870 -13.76 17.80 3.79
C VAL A 870 -14.04 18.94 2.80
N TRP A 871 -14.96 18.69 1.89
CA TRP A 871 -15.39 19.57 0.82
C TRP A 871 -16.89 19.85 0.95
N ARG A 872 -17.33 20.97 0.40
CA ARG A 872 -18.74 21.30 0.21
C ARG A 872 -18.98 21.53 -1.28
N ALA A 873 -19.82 20.70 -1.88
CA ALA A 873 -20.28 20.87 -3.25
C ALA A 873 -21.54 21.73 -3.23
N MET A 874 -21.41 23.01 -3.59
CA MET A 874 -22.51 23.99 -3.60
C MET A 874 -23.37 23.88 -4.87
N SER A 875 -22.75 23.47 -5.97
CA SER A 875 -23.41 23.14 -7.23
C SER A 875 -22.57 22.09 -7.96
N ALA A 876 -23.05 21.63 -9.13
CA ALA A 876 -22.26 20.77 -10.00
C ALA A 876 -20.92 21.39 -10.41
N THR A 877 -20.78 22.71 -10.38
CA THR A 877 -19.59 23.42 -10.83
C THR A 877 -18.77 24.08 -9.72
N THR A 878 -19.33 24.15 -8.51
CA THR A 878 -18.72 24.93 -7.43
C THR A 878 -18.45 24.06 -6.21
N LEU A 879 -17.16 23.86 -5.92
CA LEU A 879 -16.67 23.09 -4.78
C LEU A 879 -15.87 24.01 -3.86
N ALA A 880 -16.12 23.96 -2.56
CA ALA A 880 -15.39 24.71 -1.54
C ALA A 880 -14.70 23.76 -0.55
N ARG A 881 -13.44 24.00 -0.24
CA ARG A 881 -12.71 23.25 0.80
C ARG A 881 -13.16 23.74 2.17
N VAL A 882 -13.60 22.83 3.04
CA VAL A 882 -14.11 23.13 4.38
C VAL A 882 -13.00 22.98 5.42
N ALA A 883 -12.33 21.82 5.43
CA ALA A 883 -11.40 21.43 6.49
C ALA A 883 -10.45 20.32 6.05
N ASP A 884 -9.28 20.25 6.68
CA ASP A 884 -8.39 19.09 6.63
C ASP A 884 -8.36 18.41 8.01
N LEU A 885 -8.58 17.11 8.03
CA LEU A 885 -8.56 16.29 9.23
C LEU A 885 -7.22 15.54 9.36
N PRO A 886 -6.72 15.33 10.58
CA PRO A 886 -5.47 14.63 10.82
C PRO A 886 -5.48 13.19 10.27
N PRO A 887 -4.35 12.68 9.74
CA PRO A 887 -4.25 11.30 9.25
C PRO A 887 -4.45 10.21 10.30
N SER A 888 -4.45 10.54 11.60
CA SER A 888 -4.77 9.58 12.65
C SER A 888 -6.23 9.14 12.63
N LEU A 889 -7.13 9.92 12.03
CA LEU A 889 -8.55 9.60 11.88
C LEU A 889 -8.75 8.84 10.57
N ASP A 890 -8.84 7.51 10.67
CA ASP A 890 -8.94 6.59 9.54
C ASP A 890 -10.38 6.19 9.17
N LEU A 891 -11.37 6.75 9.88
CA LEU A 891 -12.79 6.71 9.54
C LEU A 891 -13.31 8.13 9.47
N VAL A 892 -13.92 8.51 8.34
CA VAL A 892 -14.56 9.82 8.14
C VAL A 892 -15.86 9.60 7.39
N HIS A 893 -16.96 10.13 7.91
CA HIS A 893 -18.30 9.95 7.36
C HIS A 893 -19.07 11.28 7.43
N ALA A 894 -19.64 11.69 6.30
CA ALA A 894 -20.60 12.78 6.22
C ALA A 894 -21.99 12.19 5.91
N GLU A 895 -22.88 12.19 6.88
CA GLU A 895 -24.26 11.69 6.72
C GLU A 895 -25.20 12.84 6.35
N GLY A 896 -25.01 13.99 6.99
CA GLY A 896 -25.80 15.21 6.79
C GLY A 896 -24.98 16.39 6.28
N ILE A 897 -25.62 17.56 6.21
CA ILE A 897 -25.06 18.82 5.67
C ILE A 897 -24.29 19.68 6.68
N ASP A 898 -24.45 19.40 7.98
CA ASP A 898 -23.92 20.27 9.04
C ASP A 898 -22.69 19.70 9.75
N ARG A 899 -22.64 18.37 9.90
CA ARG A 899 -21.60 17.71 10.71
C ARG A 899 -20.94 16.55 9.98
N VAL A 900 -19.63 16.45 10.15
CA VAL A 900 -18.83 15.31 9.70
C VAL A 900 -18.27 14.61 10.93
N ALA A 901 -18.48 13.30 11.02
CA ALA A 901 -17.92 12.49 12.09
C ALA A 901 -16.65 11.79 11.59
N ALA A 902 -15.65 11.72 12.46
CA ALA A 902 -14.41 11.02 12.20
C ALA A 902 -13.94 10.28 13.45
N ALA A 903 -13.32 9.11 13.29
CA ALA A 903 -12.88 8.28 14.41
C ALA A 903 -11.57 7.55 14.12
N GLU A 904 -10.89 7.15 15.20
CA GLU A 904 -9.83 6.15 15.16
C GLU A 904 -10.46 4.75 15.21
N ARG A 905 -10.29 3.93 14.17
CA ARG A 905 -10.90 2.59 14.03
C ARG A 905 -10.62 1.66 15.20
N PHE A 906 -9.41 1.72 15.74
CA PHE A 906 -8.96 0.93 16.90
C PHE A 906 -8.71 1.78 18.15
N GLY A 907 -9.21 3.02 18.14
CA GLY A 907 -9.04 3.98 19.23
C GLY A 907 -10.33 4.30 19.95
N SER A 908 -10.26 5.26 20.86
CA SER A 908 -11.42 5.81 21.59
C SER A 908 -11.70 7.27 21.23
N ARG A 909 -10.90 7.84 20.31
CA ARG A 909 -11.01 9.23 19.90
C ARG A 909 -12.00 9.34 18.75
N ILE A 910 -12.95 10.24 18.92
CA ILE A 910 -13.89 10.69 17.89
C ILE A 910 -13.73 12.19 17.73
N VAL A 911 -13.81 12.65 16.49
CA VAL A 911 -13.87 14.07 16.15
C VAL A 911 -15.20 14.32 15.44
N VAL A 912 -15.93 15.33 15.90
CA VAL A 912 -17.12 15.83 15.19
C VAL A 912 -16.79 17.22 14.69
N LEU A 913 -16.73 17.38 13.37
CA LEU A 913 -16.56 18.67 12.73
C LEU A 913 -17.93 19.30 12.51
N ASP A 914 -18.13 20.49 13.06
CA ASP A 914 -19.20 21.39 12.65
C ASP A 914 -18.73 22.18 11.42
N ALA A 915 -19.27 21.83 10.25
CA ALA A 915 -18.83 22.38 8.97
C ALA A 915 -19.23 23.86 8.81
N ALA A 916 -20.32 24.29 9.45
CA ALA A 916 -20.79 25.67 9.39
C ALA A 916 -19.97 26.58 10.31
N ALA A 917 -19.72 26.13 11.55
CA ALA A 917 -18.95 26.88 12.54
C ALA A 917 -17.42 26.74 12.37
N ARG A 918 -16.95 25.83 11.51
CA ARG A 918 -15.53 25.46 11.35
C ARG A 918 -14.85 25.11 12.68
N ASN A 919 -15.61 24.45 13.56
CA ASN A 919 -15.18 24.01 14.88
C ASN A 919 -15.17 22.48 14.95
N ALA A 920 -14.07 21.89 15.41
CA ALA A 920 -13.91 20.46 15.59
C ALA A 920 -13.95 20.10 17.07
N PHE A 921 -14.92 19.28 17.45
CA PHE A 921 -15.09 18.77 18.81
C PHE A 921 -14.33 17.45 18.98
N ARG A 922 -13.36 17.42 19.90
CA ARG A 922 -12.69 16.18 20.30
C ARG A 922 -13.51 15.51 21.40
N LEU A 923 -13.91 14.28 21.13
CA LEU A 923 -14.70 13.42 22.01
C LEU A 923 -13.88 12.17 22.36
N THR A 924 -14.01 11.70 23.59
CA THR A 924 -13.44 10.42 24.03
C THR A 924 -14.56 9.54 24.52
N LEU A 925 -14.67 8.32 23.98
CA LEU A 925 -15.73 7.39 24.36
C LEU A 925 -15.55 6.91 25.82
N PRO A 926 -16.61 6.95 26.66
CA PRO A 926 -16.48 6.85 28.11
C PRO A 926 -16.21 5.45 28.68
N ASN A 927 -16.41 4.35 27.93
CA ASN A 927 -16.00 2.99 28.33
C ASN A 927 -16.32 1.96 27.23
N GLU A 928 -15.43 1.77 26.26
CA GLU A 928 -15.33 0.50 25.54
C GLU A 928 -13.99 -0.15 25.89
N GLY A 929 -13.91 -0.79 27.07
CA GLY A 929 -12.75 -1.57 27.50
C GLY A 929 -12.34 -2.67 26.50
N ALA A 930 -13.20 -3.01 25.53
CA ALA A 930 -12.96 -3.96 24.45
C ALA A 930 -12.17 -3.40 23.24
N ALA A 931 -12.24 -2.09 22.97
CA ALA A 931 -11.46 -1.46 21.90
C ALA A 931 -9.96 -1.44 22.24
N ARG A 932 -9.62 -1.35 23.53
CA ARG A 932 -8.25 -1.46 24.04
C ARG A 932 -7.67 -2.88 23.99
N THR A 933 -8.52 -3.92 23.98
CA THR A 933 -8.08 -5.33 23.90
C THR A 933 -8.05 -5.89 22.47
N GLY A 934 -8.41 -5.08 21.46
CA GLY A 934 -8.42 -5.50 20.05
C GLY A 934 -9.55 -6.47 19.69
N THR A 935 -10.55 -6.64 20.57
CA THR A 935 -11.66 -7.59 20.38
C THR A 935 -12.84 -6.98 19.63
N ARG A 936 -12.98 -5.65 19.67
CA ARG A 936 -13.94 -4.84 18.92
C ARG A 936 -13.27 -3.62 18.29
N TRP A 937 -13.77 -3.18 17.14
CA TRP A 937 -13.31 -1.99 16.41
C TRP A 937 -14.49 -1.14 15.95
N ILE A 938 -14.27 0.15 15.74
CA ILE A 938 -15.28 1.05 15.17
C ILE A 938 -15.39 0.73 13.68
N ALA A 939 -16.56 0.28 13.24
CA ALA A 939 -16.84 -0.01 11.84
C ALA A 939 -17.28 1.25 11.09
N ASP A 940 -18.14 2.08 11.70
CA ASP A 940 -18.61 3.35 11.15
C ASP A 940 -19.02 4.33 12.26
N VAL A 941 -19.06 5.63 11.97
CA VAL A 941 -19.44 6.70 12.92
C VAL A 941 -20.26 7.77 12.22
N VAL A 942 -21.36 8.20 12.83
CA VAL A 942 -22.27 9.21 12.26
C VAL A 942 -22.60 10.27 13.31
N ALA A 943 -22.60 11.55 12.91
CA ALA A 943 -23.02 12.66 13.77
C ALA A 943 -24.31 13.29 13.24
N ARG A 944 -25.36 13.37 14.08
CA ARG A 944 -26.64 14.00 13.76
C ARG A 944 -27.12 14.88 14.92
N GLY A 945 -27.31 16.17 14.65
CA GLY A 945 -27.62 17.15 15.68
C GLY A 945 -26.60 17.10 16.83
N ARG A 946 -27.09 16.95 18.05
CA ARG A 946 -26.25 16.80 19.26
C ARG A 946 -25.81 15.36 19.56
N TYR A 947 -26.12 14.40 18.70
CA TYR A 947 -25.84 12.98 18.93
C TYR A 947 -24.76 12.45 17.99
N VAL A 948 -24.00 11.48 18.51
CA VAL A 948 -23.03 10.70 17.74
C VAL A 948 -23.41 9.24 17.89
N LEU A 949 -23.61 8.56 16.77
CA LEU A 949 -23.85 7.13 16.73
C LEU A 949 -22.56 6.43 16.30
N VAL A 950 -22.20 5.38 17.03
CA VAL A 950 -20.98 4.60 16.79
C VAL A 950 -21.38 3.15 16.56
N LEU A 951 -21.04 2.63 15.38
CA LEU A 951 -21.18 1.22 15.05
C LEU A 951 -19.86 0.52 15.39
N SER A 952 -19.85 -0.32 16.42
CA SER A 952 -18.72 -1.15 16.82
C SER A 952 -18.95 -2.58 16.36
N ALA A 953 -17.96 -3.22 15.74
CA ALA A 953 -18.02 -4.62 15.28
C ALA A 953 -16.98 -5.49 16.00
N GLY A 954 -17.31 -6.76 16.25
CA GLY A 954 -16.40 -7.75 16.84
C GLY A 954 -16.83 -9.19 16.57
N ARG A 955 -16.15 -10.16 17.18
CA ARG A 955 -16.45 -11.60 17.00
C ARG A 955 -17.86 -11.99 17.47
N ASP A 956 -18.37 -11.31 18.51
CA ASP A 956 -19.67 -11.60 19.12
C ASP A 956 -20.82 -10.77 18.51
N GLY A 957 -20.62 -10.21 17.31
CA GLY A 957 -21.57 -9.34 16.62
C GLY A 957 -21.25 -7.86 16.72
N ALA A 958 -22.15 -7.02 16.22
CA ALA A 958 -22.01 -5.57 16.19
C ALA A 958 -22.98 -4.86 17.15
N THR A 959 -22.60 -3.67 17.59
CA THR A 959 -23.35 -2.83 18.52
C THR A 959 -23.41 -1.41 18.02
N ILE A 960 -24.57 -0.79 18.13
CA ILE A 960 -24.78 0.62 17.79
C ILE A 960 -24.97 1.36 19.11
N ASN A 961 -24.05 2.27 19.42
CA ASN A 961 -24.12 3.11 20.61
C ASN A 961 -24.47 4.53 20.20
N ARG A 962 -25.47 5.13 20.85
CA ARG A 962 -25.84 6.53 20.71
C ARG A 962 -25.27 7.31 21.89
N TYR A 963 -24.52 8.36 21.59
CA TYR A 963 -23.93 9.26 22.57
C TYR A 963 -24.48 10.66 22.39
N GLU A 964 -24.84 11.32 23.48
CA GLU A 964 -25.19 12.74 23.51
C GLU A 964 -23.92 13.56 23.76
N MET A 965 -23.66 14.53 22.88
CA MET A 965 -22.57 15.50 23.03
C MET A 965 -22.98 16.63 23.97
N ARG A 966 -22.11 16.96 24.93
CA ARG A 966 -22.27 18.03 25.92
C ARG A 966 -21.04 18.93 26.00
#